data_AF-A0AAE9JQ39-F1
#
_entry.id   AF-A0AAE9JQ39-F1
#
_cell.length_a   1.000
_cell.length_b   1.000
_cell.length_c   1.000
_cell.angle_alpha   90.00
_cell.angle_beta   90.00
_cell.angle_gamma   90.00
#
_symmetry.space_group_name_H-M   'P 1'
#
loop_
_entity.id
_entity.type
_entity.pdbx_description
1 polymer ?
#
loop_
_entity_poly.entity_id
_entity_poly.type
_entity_poly.pdbx_seq_one_letter_code
_entity_poly.pdbx_strand_id
1 'polypeptide(L)'
;MGKQGEEARQKWIDIQLHTFTNWINEQLQGNVIQDLTQDLSDGVNLIRLVEILQGRRYYGKVYDQEPTEIQKLMNVQMALDALREDGVKTVNIGSHDIVDGNEKLILGLIWCLVQRYQIACKTKIPPKKLVMAWIQSALPELKLTNFRTNWNDGIALSALLEYCQPGLCPEWRNLDPSAARENCHRAILLAERYLEVPGIISSDHLSSPHLDELSCLTYLSYFITKGAPGYRATLKKVSLLLPDCNVEDLEHSWSDGFLLAHLVEACGGSVPEIERMRFENLNDFVENVAVVLDAAADIGVGSLIGADDIADPQGEHLGTMALVAALCSIPLEQQVKYTDCYVNQQVNLDLAFTSGNEVRIEELDVQVIGSTGEIYSNEAIQLRKSRTSQGANLSLIPVEPGFLQVRIYCQGSELPASPIQLQVHTQEETRSTSRAASRAHPENRNPGATTSTSTVRTTVSPVRAPKQEAGKVAQISSETEVDISHKSFAQRRLHIIKQLEAQHVNHIAQTKSHHQPQQQQQHHQPQPHQQSPSIVQVVLPTPPPPPTSAQNSSHIPPAPPIPAVLEASAYREMPLTRSPDVGLVSFSGLSEPCSVGSIVEVVINAHGDAVSGSVYVEAVSPSGTVHPCTVRHQNNTYMATFTPQEVGLWRIGILYDGEHIRGSPFACQVFDSGLVNVYGLDVGLVGQELRFSVNTSQAGHGNLSVTVLRHGREIPLNIEEQGNSKNHQVSFIPDGAGQYKIHVLFNRMEIKGSPFVLDIADASSVSTYGENLRSASVGKTASFMVHAVGADAKDISAYVTAPSGGKFPAKIVTLDDVTFQIEWTPNEPGEHSVDVMLADQRVPDAPFACNVGAPDLVHVRNMPRRIVPSKLNTDHSFEIDASVAGSGNLEIMINGGRVPCRVRELGSRQYMAIFTPTQSITHTIEMRFNGEHVSGSPWKLPVEDRGGRRQEMERTMSYYSELSGPGLVRAPVNRVAHFDITGEGLELSDIQAKIVGPDNKEFPIRIIPRSSGKYTAEYEIEQVGEHHLTVWIAGRKVDGSPLSVAGYATEKVRLEPLGGGSPNQPVQFYGKRKKRIEDVYACERE
;
A
#
# COMPACT_ATOMS: atom_id res chain seq x y z
N MET A 1 -16.20 26.63 24.89
CA MET A 1 -15.37 25.54 24.33
C MET A 1 -15.57 24.23 25.10
N GLY A 2 -15.13 24.08 26.36
CA GLY A 2 -15.22 22.82 27.13
C GLY A 2 -16.45 21.93 26.88
N LYS A 3 -17.65 22.37 27.29
CA LYS A 3 -18.89 21.58 27.17
C LYS A 3 -19.20 21.05 25.76
N GLN A 4 -18.96 21.84 24.71
CA GLN A 4 -19.24 21.40 23.34
C GLN A 4 -18.28 20.29 22.88
N GLY A 5 -17.02 20.30 23.34
CA GLY A 5 -16.08 19.21 23.10
C GLY A 5 -16.45 17.95 23.87
N GLU A 6 -17.02 18.09 25.06
CA GLU A 6 -17.47 16.99 25.92
C GLU A 6 -18.76 16.34 25.40
N GLU A 7 -19.75 17.15 25.00
CA GLU A 7 -20.97 16.70 24.30
C GLU A 7 -20.67 16.04 22.94
N ALA A 8 -19.72 16.57 22.17
CA ALA A 8 -19.27 15.95 20.92
C ALA A 8 -18.48 14.65 21.16
N ARG A 9 -17.76 14.54 22.29
CA ARG A 9 -17.05 13.32 22.70
C ARG A 9 -18.02 12.22 23.11
N GLN A 10 -19.11 12.53 23.81
CA GLN A 10 -20.10 11.52 24.19
C GLN A 10 -20.78 10.92 22.95
N LYS A 11 -21.21 11.76 22.00
CA LYS A 11 -21.98 11.31 20.83
C LYS A 11 -21.29 10.26 19.94
N TRP A 12 -19.96 10.30 19.78
CA TRP A 12 -19.29 9.27 18.99
C TRP A 12 -19.14 7.95 19.78
N ILE A 13 -19.00 8.03 21.11
CA ILE A 13 -19.02 6.87 22.00
C ILE A 13 -20.40 6.20 21.95
N ASP A 14 -21.48 6.98 22.02
CA ASP A 14 -22.86 6.49 21.92
C ASP A 14 -23.12 5.76 20.58
N ILE A 15 -22.59 6.30 19.47
CA ILE A 15 -22.65 5.69 18.14
C ILE A 15 -21.90 4.35 18.11
N GLN A 16 -20.69 4.30 18.69
CA GLN A 16 -19.85 3.11 18.71
C GLN A 16 -20.42 2.00 19.61
N LEU A 17 -20.91 2.36 20.81
CA LEU A 17 -21.62 1.44 21.71
C LEU A 17 -22.81 0.79 21.01
N HIS A 18 -23.66 1.58 20.35
CA HIS A 18 -24.83 1.05 19.65
C HIS A 18 -24.43 0.13 18.49
N THR A 19 -23.46 0.56 17.66
CA THR A 19 -23.02 -0.22 16.48
C THR A 19 -22.35 -1.54 16.90
N PHE A 20 -21.55 -1.54 17.96
CA PHE A 20 -20.89 -2.73 18.48
C PHE A 20 -21.86 -3.66 19.22
N THR A 21 -22.83 -3.13 19.99
CA THR A 21 -23.92 -3.93 20.58
C THR A 21 -24.72 -4.66 19.50
N ASN A 22 -25.10 -3.95 18.43
CA ASN A 22 -25.84 -4.56 17.33
C ASN A 22 -25.01 -5.59 16.58
N TRP A 23 -23.71 -5.35 16.34
CA TRP A 23 -22.81 -6.35 15.77
C TRP A 23 -22.74 -7.62 16.64
N ILE A 24 -22.62 -7.51 17.96
CA ILE A 24 -22.64 -8.69 18.85
C ILE A 24 -23.97 -9.42 18.78
N ASN A 25 -25.10 -8.70 18.80
CA ASN A 25 -26.43 -9.31 18.70
C ASN A 25 -26.63 -10.09 17.38
N GLU A 26 -26.05 -9.61 16.28
CA GLU A 26 -26.01 -10.31 15.00
C GLU A 26 -25.21 -11.62 15.13
N GLN A 27 -23.99 -11.59 15.69
CA GLN A 27 -23.18 -12.80 15.91
C GLN A 27 -23.86 -13.79 16.87
N LEU A 28 -24.53 -13.30 17.92
CA LEU A 28 -25.27 -14.12 18.88
C LEU A 28 -26.60 -14.67 18.33
N GLN A 29 -27.04 -14.21 17.16
CA GLN A 29 -28.33 -14.50 16.52
C GLN A 29 -29.53 -14.13 17.40
N GLY A 30 -29.52 -12.91 17.95
CA GLY A 30 -30.64 -12.31 18.66
C GLY A 30 -30.25 -11.16 19.58
N ASN A 31 -31.24 -10.36 19.98
CA ASN A 31 -31.06 -9.20 20.87
C ASN A 31 -30.83 -9.65 22.33
N VAL A 32 -29.64 -10.18 22.60
CA VAL A 32 -29.19 -10.68 23.90
C VAL A 32 -28.55 -9.56 24.73
N ILE A 33 -27.82 -8.65 24.09
CA ILE A 33 -27.16 -7.49 24.68
C ILE A 33 -28.06 -6.26 24.49
N GLN A 34 -28.28 -5.51 25.57
CA GLN A 34 -28.93 -4.19 25.60
C GLN A 34 -27.96 -3.12 26.13
N ASP A 35 -27.16 -3.44 27.15
CA ASP A 35 -26.07 -2.62 27.67
C ASP A 35 -24.76 -3.40 27.56
N LEU A 36 -23.86 -2.94 26.68
CA LEU A 36 -22.57 -3.59 26.41
C LEU A 36 -21.67 -3.72 27.65
N THR A 37 -21.81 -2.79 28.61
CA THR A 37 -21.00 -2.77 29.83
C THR A 37 -21.55 -3.71 30.90
N GLN A 38 -22.88 -3.86 30.99
CA GLN A 38 -23.53 -4.71 31.99
C GLN A 38 -23.68 -6.16 31.51
N ASP A 39 -24.13 -6.39 30.28
CA ASP A 39 -24.47 -7.73 29.76
C ASP A 39 -23.25 -8.56 29.35
N LEU A 40 -22.06 -7.96 29.31
CA LEU A 40 -20.78 -8.67 29.22
C LEU A 40 -20.08 -8.83 30.58
N SER A 41 -20.54 -8.15 31.63
CA SER A 41 -19.87 -8.10 32.95
C SER A 41 -19.80 -9.45 33.66
N ASP A 42 -20.67 -10.41 33.33
CA ASP A 42 -20.65 -11.76 33.90
C ASP A 42 -19.77 -12.75 33.10
N GLY A 43 -19.29 -12.34 31.93
CA GLY A 43 -18.51 -13.14 30.99
C GLY A 43 -19.27 -14.24 30.25
N VAL A 44 -20.55 -14.52 30.56
CA VAL A 44 -21.32 -15.62 29.97
C VAL A 44 -21.60 -15.34 28.49
N ASN A 45 -22.11 -14.14 28.18
CA ASN A 45 -22.33 -13.70 26.80
C ASN A 45 -21.02 -13.52 26.04
N LEU A 46 -19.94 -13.09 26.72
CA LEU A 46 -18.61 -12.98 26.11
C LEU A 46 -18.06 -14.36 25.70
N ILE A 47 -18.16 -15.38 26.56
CA ILE A 47 -17.79 -16.76 26.20
C ILE A 47 -18.60 -17.23 24.99
N ARG A 48 -19.94 -17.05 24.99
CA ARG A 48 -20.80 -17.45 23.87
C ARG A 48 -20.42 -16.75 22.57
N LEU A 49 -20.09 -15.46 22.61
CA LEU A 49 -19.60 -14.73 21.44
C LEU A 49 -18.30 -15.33 20.91
N VAL A 50 -17.33 -15.62 21.78
CA VAL A 50 -16.04 -16.20 21.40
C VAL A 50 -16.18 -17.64 20.86
N GLU A 51 -17.09 -18.46 21.43
CA GLU A 51 -17.40 -19.79 20.90
C GLU A 51 -17.94 -19.76 19.47
N ILE A 52 -18.77 -18.77 19.14
CA ILE A 52 -19.32 -18.58 17.80
C ILE A 52 -18.23 -18.09 16.84
N LEU A 53 -17.49 -17.04 17.22
CA LEU A 53 -16.44 -16.44 16.38
C LEU A 53 -15.29 -17.41 16.06
N GLN A 54 -14.94 -18.32 16.99
CA GLN A 54 -13.90 -19.32 16.77
C GLN A 54 -14.44 -20.68 16.27
N GLY A 55 -15.76 -20.86 16.16
CA GLY A 55 -16.39 -22.10 15.73
C GLY A 55 -16.08 -23.33 16.61
N ARG A 56 -15.60 -23.11 17.85
CA ARG A 56 -15.21 -24.16 18.80
C ARG A 56 -15.82 -23.88 20.18
N ARG A 57 -16.32 -24.94 20.83
CA ARG A 57 -16.81 -24.85 22.21
C ARG A 57 -15.72 -25.07 23.24
N TYR A 58 -15.84 -24.40 24.37
CA TYR A 58 -15.01 -24.64 25.55
C TYR A 58 -15.74 -25.59 26.49
N TYR A 59 -14.98 -26.55 27.02
CA TYR A 59 -15.48 -27.59 27.93
C TYR A 59 -15.26 -27.16 29.39
N GLY A 60 -14.82 -25.91 29.60
CA GLY A 60 -14.50 -25.32 30.89
C GLY A 60 -15.78 -24.93 31.62
N LYS A 61 -15.76 -24.99 32.95
CA LYS A 61 -16.94 -24.65 33.75
C LYS A 61 -17.23 -23.14 33.67
N VAL A 62 -18.19 -22.79 32.81
CA VAL A 62 -18.92 -21.52 32.83
C VAL A 62 -19.74 -21.44 34.13
N TYR A 63 -19.88 -20.23 34.66
CA TYR A 63 -20.77 -19.92 35.78
C TYR A 63 -21.91 -19.02 35.28
N ASP A 64 -23.06 -19.62 35.02
CA ASP A 64 -24.23 -19.02 34.36
C ASP A 64 -25.39 -18.68 35.31
N GLN A 65 -25.43 -19.31 36.50
CA GLN A 65 -26.44 -19.06 37.54
C GLN A 65 -25.90 -18.09 38.60
N GLU A 66 -26.37 -16.84 38.56
CA GLU A 66 -26.05 -15.75 39.50
C GLU A 66 -24.56 -15.70 39.92
N PRO A 67 -23.61 -15.60 38.96
CA PRO A 67 -22.18 -15.73 39.25
C PRO A 67 -21.68 -14.63 40.19
N THR A 68 -21.00 -15.05 41.26
CA THR A 68 -20.25 -14.15 42.15
C THR A 68 -19.15 -13.41 41.39
N GLU A 69 -18.70 -12.28 41.89
CA GLU A 69 -17.63 -11.43 41.32
C GLU A 69 -16.38 -12.25 40.88
N ILE A 70 -15.93 -13.20 41.70
CA ILE A 70 -14.80 -14.08 41.38
C ILE A 70 -15.14 -15.03 40.21
N GLN A 71 -16.38 -15.52 40.12
CA GLN A 71 -16.84 -16.37 39.01
C GLN A 71 -17.02 -15.57 37.71
N LYS A 72 -17.49 -14.31 37.79
CA LYS A 72 -17.51 -13.38 36.66
C LYS A 72 -16.09 -13.17 36.09
N LEU A 73 -15.13 -12.87 36.96
CA LEU A 73 -13.72 -12.75 36.60
C LEU A 73 -13.18 -14.03 35.94
N MET A 74 -13.54 -15.22 36.45
CA MET A 74 -13.15 -16.51 35.84
C MET A 74 -13.79 -16.74 34.46
N ASN A 75 -15.06 -16.40 34.26
CA ASN A 75 -15.74 -16.50 32.98
C ASN A 75 -15.05 -15.60 31.93
N VAL A 76 -14.87 -14.31 32.27
CA VAL A 76 -14.23 -13.32 31.40
C VAL A 76 -12.78 -13.72 31.10
N GLN A 77 -12.02 -14.19 32.10
CA GLN A 77 -10.63 -14.60 31.91
C GLN A 77 -10.52 -15.78 30.92
N MET A 78 -11.43 -16.76 31.00
CA MET A 78 -11.48 -17.88 30.05
C MET A 78 -11.72 -17.41 28.62
N ALA A 79 -12.60 -16.42 28.41
CA ALA A 79 -12.82 -15.82 27.09
C ALA A 79 -11.60 -15.03 26.59
N LEU A 80 -10.96 -14.23 27.44
CA LEU A 80 -9.74 -13.49 27.08
C LEU A 80 -8.58 -14.41 26.71
N ASP A 81 -8.37 -15.51 27.43
CA ASP A 81 -7.30 -16.46 27.12
C ASP A 81 -7.59 -17.25 25.83
N ALA A 82 -8.85 -17.64 25.59
CA ALA A 82 -9.27 -18.22 24.31
C ALA A 82 -9.06 -17.27 23.12
N LEU A 83 -9.23 -15.96 23.30
CA LEU A 83 -8.94 -14.95 22.28
C LEU A 83 -7.43 -14.77 22.03
N ARG A 84 -6.61 -14.86 23.08
CA ARG A 84 -5.14 -14.80 22.99
C ARG A 84 -4.56 -16.01 22.25
N GLU A 85 -5.11 -17.21 22.45
CA GLU A 85 -4.75 -18.42 21.67
C GLU A 85 -4.89 -18.19 20.16
N ASP A 86 -5.90 -17.42 19.75
CA ASP A 86 -6.24 -17.17 18.34
C ASP A 86 -5.55 -15.92 17.76
N GLY A 87 -4.59 -15.34 18.51
CA GLY A 87 -3.76 -14.21 18.11
C GLY A 87 -4.35 -12.82 18.36
N VAL A 88 -5.46 -12.71 19.10
CA VAL A 88 -6.05 -11.39 19.42
C VAL A 88 -5.16 -10.65 20.43
N LYS A 89 -4.68 -9.47 20.04
CA LYS A 89 -3.81 -8.61 20.85
C LYS A 89 -4.60 -7.87 21.94
N THR A 90 -5.07 -8.57 22.98
CA THR A 90 -5.76 -8.00 24.16
C THR A 90 -4.81 -7.22 25.11
N VAL A 91 -3.86 -6.45 24.55
CA VAL A 91 -2.83 -5.76 25.32
C VAL A 91 -3.49 -4.66 26.15
N ASN A 92 -3.22 -4.64 27.46
CA ASN A 92 -3.87 -3.75 28.44
C ASN A 92 -5.39 -3.97 28.62
N ILE A 93 -5.90 -5.19 28.35
CA ILE A 93 -7.27 -5.60 28.69
C ILE A 93 -7.20 -6.84 29.60
N GLY A 94 -7.59 -6.67 30.87
CA GLY A 94 -7.72 -7.73 31.86
C GLY A 94 -9.18 -8.13 32.08
N SER A 95 -9.39 -9.16 32.89
CA SER A 95 -10.74 -9.64 33.23
C SER A 95 -11.52 -8.63 34.09
N HIS A 96 -10.84 -7.92 35.00
CA HIS A 96 -11.46 -6.88 35.82
C HIS A 96 -12.09 -5.75 35.00
N ASP A 97 -11.41 -5.25 33.96
CA ASP A 97 -11.90 -4.16 33.11
C ASP A 97 -13.29 -4.43 32.52
N ILE A 98 -13.61 -5.69 32.22
CA ILE A 98 -14.90 -6.08 31.62
C ILE A 98 -15.95 -6.33 32.71
N VAL A 99 -15.56 -6.90 33.86
CA VAL A 99 -16.45 -7.10 35.01
C VAL A 99 -16.87 -5.76 35.65
N ASP A 100 -15.95 -4.80 35.69
CA ASP A 100 -16.14 -3.44 36.21
C ASP A 100 -16.86 -2.50 35.21
N GLY A 101 -17.16 -2.98 34.00
CA GLY A 101 -17.89 -2.21 32.98
C GLY A 101 -17.07 -1.07 32.34
N ASN A 102 -15.74 -1.23 32.19
CA ASN A 102 -14.85 -0.23 31.60
C ASN A 102 -15.10 -0.06 30.09
N GLU A 103 -16.15 0.70 29.76
CA GLU A 103 -16.64 1.08 28.43
C GLU A 103 -15.53 1.19 27.38
N LYS A 104 -14.50 2.00 27.63
CA LYS A 104 -13.40 2.24 26.69
C LYS A 104 -12.60 0.98 26.34
N LEU A 105 -12.35 0.10 27.32
CA LEU A 105 -11.61 -1.14 27.10
C LEU A 105 -12.51 -2.26 26.55
N ILE A 106 -13.80 -2.25 26.88
CA ILE A 106 -14.81 -3.12 26.26
C ILE A 106 -14.95 -2.77 24.78
N LEU A 107 -15.14 -1.50 24.42
CA LEU A 107 -15.14 -1.03 23.02
C LEU A 107 -13.84 -1.42 22.30
N GLY A 108 -12.68 -1.24 22.94
CA GLY A 108 -11.39 -1.68 22.41
C GLY A 108 -11.33 -3.19 22.14
N LEU A 109 -11.86 -4.02 23.03
CA LEU A 109 -11.96 -5.47 22.85
C LEU A 109 -12.84 -5.81 21.64
N ILE A 110 -14.05 -5.25 21.55
CA ILE A 110 -14.99 -5.57 20.46
C ILE A 110 -14.44 -5.13 19.10
N TRP A 111 -13.75 -3.98 19.01
CA TRP A 111 -13.01 -3.64 17.79
C TRP A 111 -11.96 -4.69 17.43
N CYS A 112 -11.19 -5.20 18.40
CA CYS A 112 -10.24 -6.28 18.13
C CYS A 112 -10.92 -7.59 17.66
N LEU A 113 -12.16 -7.87 18.09
CA LEU A 113 -12.96 -8.99 17.56
C LEU A 113 -13.39 -8.75 16.11
N VAL A 114 -13.97 -7.59 15.81
CA VAL A 114 -14.34 -7.18 14.44
C VAL A 114 -13.12 -7.26 13.51
N GLN A 115 -11.99 -6.71 13.93
CA GLN A 115 -10.76 -6.73 13.13
C GLN A 115 -10.24 -8.15 12.86
N ARG A 116 -10.31 -9.06 13.84
CA ARG A 116 -9.76 -10.42 13.74
C ARG A 116 -10.67 -11.44 13.03
N TYR A 117 -11.99 -11.34 13.24
CA TYR A 117 -12.96 -12.35 12.82
C TYR A 117 -13.87 -11.90 11.68
N GLN A 118 -14.22 -10.60 11.63
CA GLN A 118 -15.10 -10.04 10.60
C GLN A 118 -14.30 -9.45 9.43
N ILE A 119 -13.20 -8.72 9.69
CA ILE A 119 -12.36 -8.14 8.62
C ILE A 119 -11.21 -9.09 8.21
N ALA A 120 -10.87 -10.07 9.05
CA ALA A 120 -9.93 -11.18 8.83
C ALA A 120 -8.47 -10.84 8.41
N CYS A 121 -8.12 -9.58 8.16
CA CYS A 121 -6.83 -9.16 7.61
C CYS A 121 -5.59 -9.65 8.41
N LYS A 122 -4.95 -10.70 7.89
CA LYS A 122 -3.66 -11.25 8.35
C LYS A 122 -2.43 -10.42 7.89
N THR A 123 -2.58 -9.59 6.86
CA THR A 123 -1.45 -8.86 6.26
C THR A 123 -0.81 -7.87 7.26
N LYS A 124 0.42 -7.44 6.97
CA LYS A 124 1.10 -6.38 7.76
C LYS A 124 0.44 -4.99 7.58
N ILE A 125 -0.48 -4.85 6.63
CA ILE A 125 -1.12 -3.58 6.28
C ILE A 125 -2.36 -3.38 7.16
N PRO A 126 -2.54 -2.21 7.82
CA PRO A 126 -3.74 -1.96 8.61
C PRO A 126 -5.01 -2.09 7.76
N PRO A 127 -6.01 -2.90 8.16
CA PRO A 127 -7.18 -3.19 7.31
C PRO A 127 -7.90 -1.95 6.80
N LYS A 128 -7.94 -0.85 7.58
CA LYS A 128 -8.42 0.47 7.15
C LYS A 128 -7.88 0.92 5.78
N LYS A 129 -6.58 0.69 5.49
CA LYS A 129 -5.97 1.03 4.19
C LYS A 129 -6.52 0.17 3.06
N LEU A 130 -6.64 -1.14 3.28
CA LEU A 130 -7.13 -2.09 2.27
C LEU A 130 -8.63 -1.87 1.96
N VAL A 131 -9.45 -1.65 2.99
CA VAL A 131 -10.88 -1.30 2.81
C VAL A 131 -11.03 0.04 2.07
N MET A 132 -10.21 1.05 2.39
CA MET A 132 -10.24 2.33 1.67
C MET A 132 -9.83 2.17 0.21
N ALA A 133 -8.77 1.42 -0.07
CA ALA A 133 -8.34 1.16 -1.44
C ALA A 133 -9.42 0.43 -2.26
N TRP A 134 -10.02 -0.65 -1.74
CA TRP A 134 -11.13 -1.31 -2.42
C TRP A 134 -12.32 -0.36 -2.66
N ILE A 135 -12.69 0.47 -1.69
CA ILE A 135 -13.80 1.43 -1.84
C ILE A 135 -13.49 2.52 -2.87
N GLN A 136 -12.27 3.05 -2.90
CA GLN A 136 -11.82 4.01 -3.91
C GLN A 136 -11.81 3.37 -5.31
N SER A 137 -11.39 2.11 -5.42
CA SER A 137 -11.45 1.33 -6.66
C SER A 137 -12.87 0.95 -7.07
N ALA A 138 -13.78 0.70 -6.14
CA ALA A 138 -15.17 0.39 -6.41
C ALA A 138 -15.98 1.63 -6.83
N LEU A 139 -15.71 2.78 -6.20
CA LEU A 139 -16.46 4.03 -6.32
C LEU A 139 -15.54 5.23 -6.71
N PRO A 140 -14.79 5.16 -7.84
CA PRO A 140 -13.76 6.15 -8.18
C PRO A 140 -14.31 7.56 -8.40
N GLU A 141 -15.57 7.70 -8.82
CA GLU A 141 -16.26 8.98 -9.00
C GLU A 141 -16.38 9.81 -7.71
N LEU A 142 -16.49 9.14 -6.55
CA LEU A 142 -16.83 9.80 -5.27
C LEU A 142 -15.63 10.32 -4.48
N LYS A 143 -14.39 9.99 -4.86
CA LYS A 143 -13.15 10.48 -4.23
C LYS A 143 -13.16 10.38 -2.69
N LEU A 144 -13.64 9.25 -2.18
CA LEU A 144 -13.77 8.97 -0.75
C LEU A 144 -12.38 8.94 -0.09
N THR A 145 -12.21 9.59 1.07
CA THR A 145 -10.92 9.69 1.78
C THR A 145 -10.99 9.27 3.24
N ASN A 146 -12.17 9.17 3.84
CA ASN A 146 -12.33 8.82 5.25
C ASN A 146 -13.59 7.98 5.55
N PHE A 147 -13.59 7.34 6.72
CA PHE A 147 -14.70 6.53 7.24
C PHE A 147 -15.59 7.30 8.23
N ARG A 148 -15.75 8.61 8.01
CA ARG A 148 -16.59 9.50 8.83
C ARG A 148 -17.49 10.33 7.94
N THR A 149 -17.09 11.57 7.63
CA THR A 149 -17.92 12.57 6.95
C THR A 149 -18.30 12.21 5.53
N ASN A 150 -17.50 11.40 4.82
CA ASN A 150 -17.82 10.97 3.46
C ASN A 150 -19.04 10.02 3.35
N TRP A 151 -19.58 9.54 4.47
CA TRP A 151 -20.72 8.61 4.49
C TRP A 151 -22.01 9.25 5.01
N ASN A 152 -21.95 10.47 5.55
CA ASN A 152 -23.07 11.08 6.26
C ASN A 152 -24.24 11.46 5.36
N ASP A 153 -23.99 11.79 4.10
CA ASP A 153 -25.02 12.17 3.11
C ASP A 153 -25.82 10.99 2.55
N GLY A 154 -25.42 9.74 2.85
CA GLY A 154 -26.01 8.52 2.32
C GLY A 154 -25.74 8.25 0.83
N ILE A 155 -25.01 9.13 0.14
CA ILE A 155 -24.69 9.01 -1.28
C ILE A 155 -23.61 7.94 -1.48
N ALA A 156 -22.56 7.96 -0.67
CA ALA A 156 -21.51 6.93 -0.72
C ALA A 156 -22.03 5.52 -0.46
N LEU A 157 -22.96 5.36 0.50
CA LEU A 157 -23.63 4.07 0.72
C LEU A 157 -24.54 3.72 -0.47
N SER A 158 -25.36 4.64 -0.96
CA SER A 158 -26.24 4.40 -2.12
C SER A 158 -25.45 3.95 -3.36
N ALA A 159 -24.30 4.57 -3.63
CA ALA A 159 -23.39 4.18 -4.70
C ALA A 159 -22.76 2.80 -4.48
N LEU A 160 -22.43 2.44 -3.23
CA LEU A 160 -21.95 1.10 -2.88
C LEU A 160 -23.01 0.02 -3.15
N LEU A 161 -24.30 0.31 -2.90
CA LEU A 161 -25.39 -0.61 -3.24
C LEU A 161 -25.54 -0.80 -4.75
N GLU A 162 -25.41 0.28 -5.52
CA GLU A 162 -25.42 0.22 -7.00
C GLU A 162 -24.21 -0.51 -7.57
N TYR A 163 -23.03 -0.42 -6.94
CA TYR A 163 -21.87 -1.26 -7.27
C TYR A 163 -22.16 -2.74 -6.98
N CYS A 164 -22.73 -3.04 -5.80
CA CYS A 164 -23.02 -4.41 -5.37
C CYS A 164 -24.11 -5.09 -6.23
N GLN A 165 -25.14 -4.33 -6.59
CA GLN A 165 -26.24 -4.76 -7.43
C GLN A 165 -26.72 -3.60 -8.32
N PRO A 166 -26.24 -3.51 -9.57
CA PRO A 166 -26.68 -2.48 -10.51
C PRO A 166 -28.20 -2.49 -10.71
N GLY A 167 -28.82 -1.31 -10.69
CA GLY A 167 -30.26 -1.09 -10.68
C GLY A 167 -30.91 -1.07 -9.29
N LEU A 168 -30.15 -1.13 -8.20
CA LEU A 168 -30.67 -1.04 -6.82
C LEU A 168 -30.77 0.41 -6.32
N CYS A 169 -29.83 1.28 -6.71
CA CYS A 169 -29.79 2.71 -6.40
C CYS A 169 -29.33 3.56 -7.61
N PRO A 170 -29.89 3.38 -8.83
CA PRO A 170 -29.39 4.04 -10.04
C PRO A 170 -29.45 5.58 -9.98
N GLU A 171 -30.31 6.12 -9.11
CA GLU A 171 -30.44 7.55 -8.83
C GLU A 171 -29.32 8.14 -7.95
N TRP A 172 -28.36 7.36 -7.43
CA TRP A 172 -27.42 7.83 -6.39
C TRP A 172 -26.69 9.13 -6.73
N ARG A 173 -26.34 9.35 -8.01
CA ARG A 173 -25.67 10.57 -8.51
C ARG A 173 -26.52 11.84 -8.40
N ASN A 174 -27.84 11.69 -8.26
CA ASN A 174 -28.84 12.77 -8.27
C ASN A 174 -29.53 12.95 -6.90
N LEU A 175 -29.06 12.26 -5.85
CA LEU A 175 -29.58 12.44 -4.49
C LEU A 175 -29.21 13.82 -3.94
N ASP A 176 -30.13 14.42 -3.19
CA ASP A 176 -29.89 15.67 -2.46
C ASP A 176 -29.00 15.38 -1.23
N PRO A 177 -27.77 15.92 -1.11
CA PRO A 177 -26.91 15.68 0.05
C PRO A 177 -27.49 16.23 1.35
N SER A 178 -28.41 17.22 1.29
CA SER A 178 -29.08 17.77 2.47
C SER A 178 -30.16 16.83 3.04
N ALA A 179 -30.62 15.85 2.25
CA ALA A 179 -31.51 14.77 2.68
C ALA A 179 -30.78 13.61 3.40
N ALA A 180 -29.54 13.83 3.83
CA ALA A 180 -28.64 12.91 4.54
C ALA A 180 -29.29 11.76 5.34
N ARG A 181 -30.15 12.06 6.31
CA ARG A 181 -30.83 11.05 7.15
C ARG A 181 -31.73 10.11 6.35
N GLU A 182 -32.49 10.65 5.39
CA GLU A 182 -33.40 9.88 4.54
C GLU A 182 -32.63 9.03 3.53
N ASN A 183 -31.59 9.59 2.91
CA ASN A 183 -30.68 8.86 2.04
C ASN A 183 -30.05 7.66 2.78
N CYS A 184 -29.54 7.88 4.00
CA CYS A 184 -28.99 6.84 4.87
C CYS A 184 -30.06 5.81 5.27
N HIS A 185 -31.26 6.23 5.67
CA HIS A 185 -32.35 5.32 6.04
C HIS A 185 -32.75 4.39 4.88
N ARG A 186 -33.00 4.98 3.71
CA ARG A 186 -33.32 4.26 2.48
C ARG A 186 -32.21 3.29 2.09
N ALA A 187 -30.95 3.72 2.14
CA ALA A 187 -29.82 2.88 1.76
C ALA A 187 -29.62 1.69 2.73
N ILE A 188 -29.71 1.90 4.05
CA ILE A 188 -29.64 0.80 5.03
C ILE A 188 -30.78 -0.21 4.80
N LEU A 189 -32.02 0.26 4.58
CA LEU A 189 -33.18 -0.58 4.31
C LEU A 189 -33.06 -1.39 2.99
N LEU A 190 -32.41 -0.81 1.95
CA LEU A 190 -32.13 -1.51 0.70
C LEU A 190 -31.01 -2.55 0.85
N ALA A 191 -29.97 -2.24 1.63
CA ALA A 191 -28.89 -3.16 1.97
C ALA A 191 -29.41 -4.40 2.73
N GLU A 192 -30.25 -4.18 3.76
CA GLU A 192 -30.90 -5.23 4.53
C GLU A 192 -31.83 -6.10 3.66
N ARG A 193 -32.72 -5.47 2.88
CA ARG A 193 -33.74 -6.19 2.10
C ARG A 193 -33.19 -6.98 0.90
N TYR A 194 -32.17 -6.46 0.21
CA TYR A 194 -31.76 -7.00 -1.09
C TYR A 194 -30.33 -7.55 -1.12
N LEU A 195 -29.47 -7.17 -0.17
CA LEU A 195 -28.08 -7.61 -0.11
C LEU A 195 -27.76 -8.45 1.15
N GLU A 196 -28.76 -8.73 2.00
CA GLU A 196 -28.62 -9.49 3.25
C GLU A 196 -27.63 -8.85 4.25
N VAL A 197 -27.44 -7.53 4.18
CA VAL A 197 -26.53 -6.78 5.06
C VAL A 197 -27.29 -6.27 6.30
N PRO A 198 -26.96 -6.71 7.52
CA PRO A 198 -27.72 -6.37 8.72
C PRO A 198 -27.56 -4.89 9.10
N GLY A 199 -28.67 -4.25 9.48
CA GLY A 199 -28.77 -2.83 9.83
C GLY A 199 -28.14 -2.46 11.18
N ILE A 200 -26.90 -2.89 11.46
CA ILE A 200 -26.24 -2.70 12.76
C ILE A 200 -25.93 -1.24 13.10
N ILE A 201 -25.94 -0.33 12.13
CA ILE A 201 -25.84 1.11 12.34
C ILE A 201 -27.17 1.79 11.96
N SER A 202 -27.65 2.70 12.81
CA SER A 202 -28.89 3.44 12.53
C SER A 202 -28.67 4.55 11.51
N SER A 203 -29.73 4.96 10.81
CA SER A 203 -29.69 6.10 9.87
C SER A 203 -29.29 7.42 10.53
N ASP A 204 -29.67 7.62 11.80
CA ASP A 204 -29.26 8.77 12.60
C ASP A 204 -27.77 8.73 12.97
N HIS A 205 -27.21 7.55 13.19
CA HIS A 205 -25.79 7.38 13.50
C HIS A 205 -24.92 7.50 12.23
N LEU A 206 -25.34 6.89 11.12
CA LEU A 206 -24.64 6.98 9.84
C LEU A 206 -24.64 8.40 9.29
N SER A 207 -25.73 9.15 9.43
CA SER A 207 -25.83 10.56 9.02
C SER A 207 -25.22 11.57 10.02
N SER A 208 -24.70 11.11 11.16
CA SER A 208 -24.14 11.98 12.21
C SER A 208 -22.75 12.51 11.84
N PRO A 209 -22.47 13.82 11.98
CA PRO A 209 -21.12 14.38 11.85
C PRO A 209 -20.17 13.91 12.98
N HIS A 210 -20.68 13.16 13.96
CA HIS A 210 -19.91 12.50 15.02
C HIS A 210 -19.67 11.00 14.74
N LEU A 211 -20.00 10.49 13.55
CA LEU A 211 -19.67 9.12 13.14
C LEU A 211 -18.16 8.87 13.28
N ASP A 212 -17.81 7.79 13.99
CA ASP A 212 -16.43 7.34 14.12
C ASP A 212 -16.04 6.31 13.05
N GLU A 213 -14.73 6.16 12.83
CA GLU A 213 -14.21 5.27 11.78
C GLU A 213 -14.47 3.79 12.06
N LEU A 214 -14.58 3.38 13.33
CA LEU A 214 -14.70 1.97 13.70
C LEU A 214 -16.14 1.48 13.52
N SER A 215 -17.14 2.29 13.88
CA SER A 215 -18.55 2.00 13.56
C SER A 215 -18.78 1.89 12.05
N CYS A 216 -18.24 2.84 11.28
CA CYS A 216 -18.34 2.84 9.83
C CYS A 216 -17.64 1.62 9.21
N LEU A 217 -16.40 1.31 9.62
CA LEU A 217 -15.70 0.10 9.18
C LEU A 217 -16.41 -1.21 9.59
N THR A 218 -17.05 -1.25 10.76
CA THR A 218 -17.80 -2.43 11.23
C THR A 218 -19.02 -2.68 10.35
N TYR A 219 -19.77 -1.64 9.97
CA TYR A 219 -20.87 -1.79 9.02
C TYR A 219 -20.38 -2.13 7.60
N LEU A 220 -19.35 -1.45 7.11
CA LEU A 220 -18.78 -1.71 5.78
C LEU A 220 -18.13 -3.09 5.65
N SER A 221 -17.75 -3.72 6.77
CA SER A 221 -17.21 -5.09 6.79
C SER A 221 -18.14 -6.13 6.15
N TYR A 222 -19.46 -5.94 6.23
CA TYR A 222 -20.46 -6.83 5.64
C TYR A 222 -20.52 -6.77 4.11
N PHE A 223 -19.82 -5.83 3.46
CA PHE A 223 -19.68 -5.77 2.01
C PHE A 223 -18.42 -6.46 1.48
N ILE A 224 -17.43 -6.73 2.34
CA ILE A 224 -16.08 -7.17 1.95
C ILE A 224 -15.69 -8.58 2.39
N THR A 225 -16.46 -9.26 3.23
CA THR A 225 -16.17 -10.66 3.63
C THR A 225 -16.27 -11.63 2.44
N LYS A 226 -15.68 -12.83 2.56
CA LYS A 226 -15.77 -13.86 1.50
C LYS A 226 -17.24 -14.16 1.18
N GLY A 227 -17.63 -13.94 -0.08
CA GLY A 227 -19.00 -14.13 -0.52
C GLY A 227 -19.99 -13.02 -0.15
N ALA A 228 -19.53 -11.89 0.39
CA ALA A 228 -20.33 -10.68 0.61
C ALA A 228 -20.80 -10.01 -0.69
N PRO A 229 -21.74 -9.04 -0.65
CA PRO A 229 -22.24 -8.36 -1.84
C PRO A 229 -21.14 -7.65 -2.66
N GLY A 230 -20.22 -6.93 -2.00
CA GLY A 230 -19.11 -6.25 -2.67
C GLY A 230 -18.09 -7.22 -3.25
N TYR A 231 -17.76 -8.29 -2.51
CA TYR A 231 -16.93 -9.40 -2.98
C TYR A 231 -17.51 -10.06 -4.25
N ARG A 232 -18.81 -10.43 -4.21
CA ARG A 232 -19.55 -11.01 -5.35
C ARG A 232 -19.58 -10.05 -6.54
N ALA A 233 -19.74 -8.75 -6.31
CA ALA A 233 -19.76 -7.74 -7.36
C ALA A 233 -18.38 -7.50 -8.00
N THR A 234 -17.30 -7.55 -7.21
CA THR A 234 -15.93 -7.50 -7.75
C THR A 234 -15.68 -8.71 -8.67
N LEU A 235 -16.00 -9.94 -8.25
CA LEU A 235 -15.92 -11.13 -9.11
C LEU A 235 -16.83 -11.02 -10.35
N LYS A 236 -18.04 -10.47 -10.21
CA LYS A 236 -18.95 -10.25 -11.34
C LYS A 236 -18.36 -9.28 -12.36
N LYS A 237 -17.71 -8.19 -11.94
CA LYS A 237 -16.98 -7.29 -12.85
C LYS A 237 -15.88 -8.03 -13.61
N VAL A 238 -15.07 -8.85 -12.93
CA VAL A 238 -14.03 -9.68 -13.56
C VAL A 238 -14.62 -10.58 -14.64
N SER A 239 -15.74 -11.27 -14.36
CA SER A 239 -16.39 -12.17 -15.32
C SER A 239 -16.93 -11.49 -16.60
N LEU A 240 -17.03 -10.16 -16.61
CA LEU A 240 -17.38 -9.38 -17.81
C LEU A 240 -16.15 -9.04 -18.67
N LEU A 241 -14.95 -8.97 -18.07
CA LEU A 241 -13.68 -8.74 -18.77
C LEU A 241 -13.03 -10.05 -19.21
N LEU A 242 -13.20 -11.12 -18.43
CA LEU A 242 -12.63 -12.46 -18.68
C LEU A 242 -13.73 -13.54 -18.78
N PRO A 243 -14.66 -13.46 -19.77
CA PRO A 243 -15.82 -14.37 -19.86
C PRO A 243 -15.45 -15.84 -20.10
N ASP A 244 -14.31 -16.12 -20.73
CA ASP A 244 -13.81 -17.47 -20.99
C ASP A 244 -12.92 -18.03 -19.85
N CYS A 245 -12.69 -17.25 -18.78
CA CYS A 245 -11.86 -17.66 -17.65
C CYS A 245 -12.69 -18.04 -16.42
N ASN A 246 -12.36 -19.18 -15.82
CA ASN A 246 -12.97 -19.60 -14.56
C ASN A 246 -12.22 -18.97 -13.37
N VAL A 247 -12.78 -17.87 -12.85
CA VAL A 247 -12.33 -17.20 -11.62
C VAL A 247 -13.31 -17.57 -10.51
N GLU A 248 -12.88 -18.35 -9.52
CA GLU A 248 -13.77 -18.89 -8.48
C GLU A 248 -13.80 -18.02 -7.21
N ASP A 249 -12.70 -17.32 -6.92
CA ASP A 249 -12.52 -16.54 -5.70
C ASP A 249 -11.53 -15.36 -5.84
N LEU A 250 -11.30 -14.63 -4.75
CA LEU A 250 -10.34 -13.52 -4.68
C LEU A 250 -9.11 -13.87 -3.82
N GLU A 251 -9.06 -15.08 -3.27
CA GLU A 251 -7.97 -15.61 -2.43
C GLU A 251 -6.94 -16.39 -3.26
N HIS A 252 -7.36 -17.40 -4.05
CA HIS A 252 -6.44 -18.36 -4.68
C HIS A 252 -6.40 -18.26 -6.20
N SER A 253 -7.48 -17.79 -6.84
CA SER A 253 -7.61 -17.75 -8.31
C SER A 253 -6.50 -16.94 -9.01
N TRP A 254 -5.85 -16.05 -8.27
CA TRP A 254 -4.86 -15.07 -8.73
C TRP A 254 -3.42 -15.40 -8.32
N SER A 255 -3.23 -16.37 -7.41
CA SER A 255 -1.95 -16.56 -6.70
C SER A 255 -0.81 -17.06 -7.59
N ASP A 256 -1.13 -17.70 -8.73
CA ASP A 256 -0.14 -18.13 -9.72
C ASP A 256 0.20 -17.08 -10.79
N GLY A 257 -0.38 -15.88 -10.67
CA GLY A 257 -0.20 -14.74 -11.60
C GLY A 257 -0.96 -14.87 -12.93
N PHE A 258 -1.39 -16.06 -13.33
CA PHE A 258 -1.87 -16.29 -14.70
C PHE A 258 -3.21 -15.59 -15.01
N LEU A 259 -4.20 -15.68 -14.12
CA LEU A 259 -5.48 -14.99 -14.31
C LEU A 259 -5.38 -13.49 -14.05
N LEU A 260 -4.40 -13.05 -13.26
CA LEU A 260 -4.09 -11.63 -13.06
C LEU A 260 -3.47 -11.04 -14.34
N ALA A 261 -2.60 -11.79 -15.02
CA ALA A 261 -1.97 -11.38 -16.27
C ALA A 261 -3.01 -11.09 -17.36
N HIS A 262 -3.94 -12.02 -17.58
CA HIS A 262 -5.02 -11.82 -18.54
C HIS A 262 -5.98 -10.69 -18.15
N LEU A 263 -6.20 -10.41 -16.85
CA LEU A 263 -6.98 -9.24 -16.43
C LEU A 263 -6.26 -7.93 -16.80
N VAL A 264 -4.94 -7.86 -16.60
CA VAL A 264 -4.12 -6.70 -17.02
C VAL A 264 -4.16 -6.52 -18.53
N GLU A 265 -4.04 -7.59 -19.33
CA GLU A 265 -4.21 -7.54 -20.79
C GLU A 265 -5.62 -7.07 -21.22
N ALA A 266 -6.68 -7.58 -20.57
CA ALA A 266 -8.06 -7.18 -20.84
C ALA A 266 -8.33 -5.70 -20.50
N CYS A 267 -7.57 -5.13 -19.57
CA CYS A 267 -7.56 -3.70 -19.25
C CYS A 267 -6.60 -2.86 -20.12
N GLY A 268 -5.96 -3.45 -21.14
CA GLY A 268 -5.09 -2.75 -22.09
C GLY A 268 -3.59 -2.74 -21.75
N GLY A 269 -3.17 -3.42 -20.67
CA GLY A 269 -1.77 -3.63 -20.34
C GLY A 269 -1.07 -4.65 -21.24
N SER A 270 0.24 -4.81 -21.08
CA SER A 270 1.07 -5.68 -21.91
C SER A 270 2.05 -6.49 -21.06
N VAL A 271 1.59 -7.63 -20.53
CA VAL A 271 2.43 -8.49 -19.69
C VAL A 271 3.46 -9.23 -20.55
N PRO A 272 4.77 -9.09 -20.28
CA PRO A 272 5.79 -9.78 -21.06
C PRO A 272 5.81 -11.29 -20.76
N GLU A 273 5.98 -12.09 -21.82
CA GLU A 273 6.31 -13.51 -21.76
C GLU A 273 5.31 -14.46 -21.02
N ILE A 274 3.99 -14.16 -21.01
CA ILE A 274 2.95 -15.07 -20.44
C ILE A 274 3.14 -16.53 -20.88
N GLU A 275 3.42 -16.78 -22.16
CA GLU A 275 3.64 -18.14 -22.71
C GLU A 275 4.81 -18.92 -22.07
N ARG A 276 5.68 -18.24 -21.30
CA ARG A 276 6.88 -18.79 -20.64
C ARG A 276 6.81 -18.77 -19.11
N MET A 277 5.71 -18.27 -18.53
CA MET A 277 5.47 -18.33 -17.07
C MET A 277 5.63 -19.75 -16.53
N ARG A 278 6.13 -19.88 -15.31
CA ARG A 278 6.41 -21.17 -14.66
C ARG A 278 5.45 -21.45 -13.52
N PHE A 279 5.26 -22.73 -13.23
CA PHE A 279 4.24 -23.21 -12.30
C PHE A 279 4.70 -24.47 -11.56
N GLU A 280 6.01 -24.63 -11.36
CA GLU A 280 6.63 -25.80 -10.73
C GLU A 280 6.70 -25.65 -9.21
N ASN A 281 6.75 -24.42 -8.69
CA ASN A 281 6.87 -24.13 -7.26
C ASN A 281 6.40 -22.70 -6.90
N LEU A 282 6.31 -22.38 -5.60
CA LEU A 282 5.81 -21.09 -5.09
C LEU A 282 6.68 -19.88 -5.49
N ASN A 283 8.00 -20.02 -5.67
CA ASN A 283 8.84 -18.91 -6.15
C ASN A 283 8.46 -18.52 -7.59
N ASP A 284 8.10 -19.50 -8.44
CA ASP A 284 7.61 -19.21 -9.79
C ASP A 284 6.32 -18.37 -9.74
N PHE A 285 5.43 -18.65 -8.77
CA PHE A 285 4.19 -17.88 -8.59
C PHE A 285 4.49 -16.44 -8.19
N VAL A 286 5.41 -16.22 -7.22
CA VAL A 286 5.87 -14.88 -6.83
C VAL A 286 6.51 -14.14 -8.01
N GLU A 287 7.36 -14.80 -8.81
CA GLU A 287 7.97 -14.22 -10.02
C GLU A 287 6.91 -13.86 -11.08
N ASN A 288 5.94 -14.74 -11.35
CA ASN A 288 4.85 -14.46 -12.29
C ASN A 288 4.02 -13.24 -11.82
N VAL A 289 3.63 -13.20 -10.54
CA VAL A 289 2.82 -12.11 -9.99
C VAL A 289 3.59 -10.79 -10.01
N ALA A 290 4.88 -10.78 -9.67
CA ALA A 290 5.70 -9.56 -9.71
C ALA A 290 5.71 -8.91 -11.10
N VAL A 291 5.95 -9.70 -12.16
CA VAL A 291 5.92 -9.23 -13.55
C VAL A 291 4.55 -8.67 -13.95
N VAL A 292 3.46 -9.23 -13.40
CA VAL A 292 2.10 -8.75 -13.65
C VAL A 292 1.79 -7.47 -12.86
N LEU A 293 2.33 -7.31 -11.65
CA LEU A 293 2.19 -6.07 -10.87
C LEU A 293 2.93 -4.90 -11.53
N ASP A 294 4.12 -5.12 -12.09
CA ASP A 294 4.84 -4.11 -12.87
C ASP A 294 4.00 -3.69 -14.10
N ALA A 295 3.45 -4.66 -14.85
CA ALA A 295 2.58 -4.39 -16.00
C ALA A 295 1.23 -3.73 -15.63
N ALA A 296 0.74 -3.91 -14.40
CA ALA A 296 -0.42 -3.19 -13.87
C ALA A 296 -0.08 -1.74 -13.50
N ALA A 297 1.12 -1.50 -12.97
CA ALA A 297 1.61 -0.16 -12.65
C ALA A 297 1.81 0.70 -13.92
N ASP A 298 2.28 0.10 -15.02
CA ASP A 298 2.39 0.75 -16.34
C ASP A 298 1.05 1.30 -16.88
N ILE A 299 -0.09 0.66 -16.52
CA ILE A 299 -1.44 1.16 -16.83
C ILE A 299 -2.09 1.96 -15.67
N GLY A 300 -1.28 2.41 -14.70
CA GLY A 300 -1.69 3.31 -13.63
C GLY A 300 -2.34 2.65 -12.42
N VAL A 301 -2.29 1.31 -12.29
CA VAL A 301 -2.84 0.56 -11.16
C VAL A 301 -1.74 -0.06 -10.31
N GLY A 302 -1.38 0.63 -9.22
CA GLY A 302 -0.50 0.09 -8.18
C GLY A 302 -1.22 -0.85 -7.21
N SER A 303 -0.56 -1.93 -6.80
CA SER A 303 -1.01 -2.78 -5.69
C SER A 303 -0.56 -2.22 -4.34
N LEU A 304 -1.38 -2.42 -3.30
CA LEU A 304 -0.94 -2.21 -1.91
C LEU A 304 -0.21 -3.41 -1.30
N ILE A 305 -0.44 -4.62 -1.81
CA ILE A 305 0.16 -5.88 -1.32
C ILE A 305 1.21 -6.41 -2.30
N GLY A 306 2.24 -7.07 -1.78
CA GLY A 306 3.36 -7.58 -2.59
C GLY A 306 3.01 -8.85 -3.36
N ALA A 307 3.93 -9.27 -4.23
CA ALA A 307 3.79 -10.53 -4.95
C ALA A 307 3.73 -11.74 -3.99
N ASP A 308 4.52 -11.73 -2.91
CA ASP A 308 4.47 -12.74 -1.84
C ASP A 308 3.09 -12.82 -1.16
N ASP A 309 2.45 -11.67 -0.89
CA ASP A 309 1.14 -11.60 -0.22
C ASP A 309 0.00 -12.13 -1.12
N ILE A 310 0.13 -11.99 -2.45
CA ILE A 310 -0.82 -12.50 -3.45
C ILE A 310 -0.58 -13.99 -3.73
N ALA A 311 0.68 -14.43 -3.74
CA ALA A 311 1.05 -15.82 -4.02
C ALA A 311 0.81 -16.77 -2.82
N ASP A 312 0.73 -16.24 -1.58
CA ASP A 312 0.49 -17.04 -0.37
C ASP A 312 -0.81 -17.86 -0.44
N PRO A 313 -0.73 -19.21 -0.43
CA PRO A 313 -1.92 -20.08 -0.37
C PRO A 313 -2.76 -19.94 0.90
N GLN A 314 -2.36 -19.12 1.88
CA GLN A 314 -3.12 -18.75 3.08
C GLN A 314 -3.43 -17.24 3.16
N GLY A 315 -3.23 -16.51 2.05
CA GLY A 315 -3.48 -15.08 1.90
C GLY A 315 -4.95 -14.68 2.13
N GLU A 316 -5.17 -13.37 2.27
CA GLU A 316 -6.49 -12.77 2.49
C GLU A 316 -6.95 -12.01 1.26
N HIS A 317 -8.19 -12.24 0.82
CA HIS A 317 -8.74 -11.65 -0.41
C HIS A 317 -8.72 -10.13 -0.44
N LEU A 318 -8.74 -9.43 0.70
CA LEU A 318 -9.06 -7.99 0.73
C LEU A 318 -8.08 -7.11 -0.06
N GLY A 319 -6.79 -7.47 -0.12
CA GLY A 319 -5.80 -6.75 -0.93
C GLY A 319 -5.95 -7.04 -2.42
N THR A 320 -6.09 -8.32 -2.79
CA THR A 320 -6.36 -8.77 -4.15
C THR A 320 -7.67 -8.20 -4.68
N MET A 321 -8.71 -8.13 -3.84
CA MET A 321 -10.01 -7.54 -4.11
C MET A 321 -9.92 -6.04 -4.39
N ALA A 322 -9.03 -5.30 -3.71
CA ALA A 322 -8.75 -3.90 -4.03
C ALA A 322 -8.05 -3.74 -5.40
N LEU A 323 -6.98 -4.52 -5.64
CA LEU A 323 -6.23 -4.52 -6.91
C LEU A 323 -7.12 -4.89 -8.11
N VAL A 324 -7.87 -5.98 -7.99
CA VAL A 324 -8.79 -6.48 -9.03
C VAL A 324 -9.94 -5.49 -9.26
N ALA A 325 -10.48 -4.86 -8.20
CA ALA A 325 -11.46 -3.79 -8.36
C ALA A 325 -10.88 -2.54 -9.05
N ALA A 326 -9.58 -2.24 -8.86
CA ALA A 326 -8.91 -1.12 -9.52
C ALA A 326 -8.78 -1.37 -11.02
N LEU A 327 -8.27 -2.54 -11.41
CA LEU A 327 -8.21 -2.99 -12.80
C LEU A 327 -9.61 -2.95 -13.45
N CYS A 328 -10.63 -3.48 -12.77
CA CYS A 328 -12.04 -3.47 -13.21
C CYS A 328 -12.74 -2.09 -13.15
N SER A 329 -12.01 -1.03 -12.82
CA SER A 329 -12.49 0.36 -12.79
C SER A 329 -11.60 1.32 -13.57
N ILE A 330 -10.55 0.84 -14.24
CA ILE A 330 -9.98 1.54 -15.40
C ILE A 330 -11.12 1.70 -16.41
N PRO A 331 -11.45 2.93 -16.86
CA PRO A 331 -12.43 3.10 -17.92
C PRO A 331 -11.95 2.41 -19.19
N LEU A 332 -12.83 1.68 -19.87
CA LEU A 332 -12.60 1.24 -21.25
C LEU A 332 -12.67 2.46 -22.20
N GLU A 333 -11.70 3.37 -22.07
CA GLU A 333 -11.38 4.32 -23.13
C GLU A 333 -11.08 3.53 -24.40
N GLN A 334 -11.62 3.98 -25.53
CA GLN A 334 -11.79 3.13 -26.71
C GLN A 334 -10.49 2.94 -27.52
N GLN A 335 -9.49 2.28 -26.94
CA GLN A 335 -8.43 1.59 -27.68
C GLN A 335 -8.86 0.18 -28.09
N VAL A 336 -10.01 0.08 -28.76
CA VAL A 336 -10.05 -0.90 -29.84
C VAL A 336 -9.04 -0.41 -30.87
N LYS A 337 -8.06 -1.23 -31.24
CA LYS A 337 -7.07 -0.89 -32.28
C LYS A 337 -7.75 -0.89 -33.65
N TYR A 338 -8.48 0.17 -33.95
CA TYR A 338 -8.96 0.45 -35.30
C TYR A 338 -7.80 0.97 -36.15
N THR A 339 -7.79 0.60 -37.43
CA THR A 339 -6.85 1.19 -38.41
C THR A 339 -7.52 2.37 -39.11
N ASP A 340 -6.91 3.55 -38.99
CA ASP A 340 -7.36 4.74 -39.73
C ASP A 340 -7.14 4.56 -41.23
N CYS A 341 -8.20 4.83 -42.00
CA CYS A 341 -8.17 4.83 -43.45
C CYS A 341 -9.16 5.88 -44.00
N TYR A 342 -9.11 6.17 -45.29
CA TYR A 342 -9.99 7.15 -45.93
C TYR A 342 -10.95 6.49 -46.91
N VAL A 343 -12.11 7.11 -47.15
CA VAL A 343 -13.05 6.70 -48.20
C VAL A 343 -12.32 6.64 -49.56
N ASN A 344 -12.52 5.54 -50.29
CA ASN A 344 -11.84 5.14 -51.52
C ASN A 344 -10.32 4.84 -51.40
N GLN A 345 -9.76 4.71 -50.19
CA GLN A 345 -8.39 4.21 -49.99
C GLN A 345 -8.36 2.68 -50.04
N GLN A 346 -7.37 2.10 -50.74
CA GLN A 346 -7.10 0.67 -50.63
C GLN A 346 -6.41 0.34 -49.29
N VAL A 347 -7.10 -0.40 -48.44
CA VAL A 347 -6.59 -0.98 -47.19
C VAL A 347 -6.11 -2.41 -47.49
N ASN A 348 -4.95 -2.78 -46.93
CA ASN A 348 -4.37 -4.12 -47.10
C ASN A 348 -4.08 -4.71 -45.71
N LEU A 349 -4.62 -5.89 -45.42
CA LEU A 349 -4.49 -6.60 -44.15
C LEU A 349 -3.65 -7.87 -44.39
N ASP A 350 -2.42 -7.88 -43.88
CA ASP A 350 -1.51 -9.02 -43.98
C ASP A 350 -1.74 -10.03 -42.85
N LEU A 351 -2.17 -11.23 -43.23
CA LEU A 351 -2.33 -12.39 -42.35
C LEU A 351 -1.08 -13.27 -42.43
N ALA A 352 -0.36 -13.40 -41.32
CA ALA A 352 0.72 -14.36 -41.17
C ALA A 352 0.17 -15.72 -40.70
N PHE A 353 0.61 -16.81 -41.31
CA PHE A 353 0.24 -18.18 -40.93
C PHE A 353 1.45 -18.89 -40.29
N THR A 354 1.29 -19.34 -39.04
CA THR A 354 2.33 -20.02 -38.26
C THR A 354 2.83 -21.33 -38.89
N SER A 355 2.00 -21.99 -39.72
CA SER A 355 2.36 -23.10 -40.60
C SER A 355 1.92 -22.81 -42.05
N GLY A 356 2.73 -22.04 -42.79
CA GLY A 356 2.40 -21.40 -44.08
C GLY A 356 2.04 -22.27 -45.31
N ASN A 357 1.44 -23.45 -45.14
CA ASN A 357 1.04 -24.36 -46.22
C ASN A 357 -0.31 -25.08 -46.05
N GLU A 358 -0.99 -25.00 -44.90
CA GLU A 358 -2.25 -25.76 -44.68
C GLU A 358 -3.52 -24.95 -45.02
N VAL A 359 -3.59 -23.66 -44.69
CA VAL A 359 -4.75 -22.80 -45.02
C VAL A 359 -4.73 -22.39 -46.50
N ARG A 360 -5.83 -22.65 -47.22
CA ARG A 360 -6.07 -22.08 -48.55
C ARG A 360 -6.82 -20.75 -48.44
N ILE A 361 -6.54 -19.85 -49.39
CA ILE A 361 -7.18 -18.52 -49.43
C ILE A 361 -8.64 -18.62 -49.88
N GLU A 362 -8.98 -19.68 -50.63
CA GLU A 362 -10.36 -20.09 -50.94
C GLU A 362 -11.18 -20.48 -49.70
N GLU A 363 -10.52 -20.89 -48.60
CA GLU A 363 -11.15 -21.35 -47.35
C GLU A 363 -11.29 -20.23 -46.30
N LEU A 364 -10.73 -19.04 -46.59
CA LEU A 364 -10.97 -17.83 -45.81
C LEU A 364 -12.30 -17.20 -46.25
N ASP A 365 -13.31 -17.18 -45.40
CA ASP A 365 -14.45 -16.26 -45.56
C ASP A 365 -14.15 -14.93 -44.86
N VAL A 366 -14.69 -13.84 -45.39
CA VAL A 366 -14.45 -12.47 -44.89
C VAL A 366 -15.75 -11.69 -44.98
N GLN A 367 -16.19 -11.16 -43.85
CA GLN A 367 -17.43 -10.38 -43.73
C GLN A 367 -17.07 -9.02 -43.19
N VAL A 368 -17.37 -7.96 -43.95
CA VAL A 368 -17.18 -6.58 -43.51
C VAL A 368 -18.53 -6.05 -43.10
N ILE A 369 -18.65 -5.69 -41.82
CA ILE A 369 -19.88 -5.24 -41.17
C ILE A 369 -19.70 -3.76 -40.87
N GLY A 370 -20.65 -2.90 -41.26
CA GLY A 370 -20.58 -1.48 -40.94
C GLY A 370 -21.23 -1.11 -39.62
N SER A 371 -21.15 0.18 -39.30
CA SER A 371 -21.59 0.75 -38.02
C SER A 371 -23.10 0.58 -37.70
N THR A 372 -23.94 0.21 -38.68
CA THR A 372 -25.37 -0.09 -38.45
C THR A 372 -25.68 -1.59 -38.42
N GLY A 373 -24.65 -2.45 -38.52
CA GLY A 373 -24.78 -3.91 -38.58
C GLY A 373 -24.98 -4.46 -40.00
N GLU A 374 -24.85 -3.63 -41.02
CA GLU A 374 -25.01 -4.01 -42.42
C GLU A 374 -23.77 -4.75 -42.96
N ILE A 375 -23.96 -5.88 -43.66
CA ILE A 375 -22.85 -6.65 -44.23
C ILE A 375 -22.60 -6.21 -45.67
N TYR A 376 -21.40 -5.70 -45.93
CA TYR A 376 -20.97 -5.26 -47.26
C TYR A 376 -20.70 -6.46 -48.17
N SER A 377 -21.21 -6.38 -49.40
CA SER A 377 -20.86 -7.37 -50.43
C SER A 377 -19.41 -7.24 -50.87
N ASN A 378 -18.76 -8.36 -51.17
CA ASN A 378 -17.37 -8.40 -51.64
C ASN A 378 -17.12 -7.53 -52.89
N GLU A 379 -18.14 -7.34 -53.73
CA GLU A 379 -18.06 -6.47 -54.92
C GLU A 379 -18.04 -4.98 -54.54
N ALA A 380 -18.88 -4.55 -53.58
CA ALA A 380 -18.99 -3.15 -53.17
C ALA A 380 -17.68 -2.61 -52.55
N ILE A 381 -17.05 -3.39 -51.67
CA ILE A 381 -15.74 -3.06 -51.07
C ILE A 381 -14.54 -3.54 -51.91
N GLN A 382 -14.78 -4.04 -53.12
CA GLN A 382 -13.77 -4.58 -54.04
C GLN A 382 -12.79 -5.58 -53.40
N LEU A 383 -13.28 -6.46 -52.51
CA LEU A 383 -12.46 -7.37 -51.72
C LEU A 383 -11.64 -8.33 -52.62
N ARG A 384 -10.31 -8.30 -52.47
CA ARG A 384 -9.37 -9.20 -53.12
C ARG A 384 -8.58 -9.97 -52.08
N LYS A 385 -8.45 -11.28 -52.28
CA LYS A 385 -7.67 -12.17 -51.41
C LYS A 385 -6.47 -12.68 -52.22
N SER A 386 -5.25 -12.50 -51.73
CA SER A 386 -4.01 -12.84 -52.47
C SER A 386 -2.98 -13.54 -51.58
N ARG A 387 -2.09 -14.37 -52.15
CA ARG A 387 -1.11 -15.15 -51.36
C ARG A 387 0.20 -14.39 -51.18
N THR A 388 0.66 -14.30 -49.94
CA THR A 388 2.00 -13.79 -49.59
C THR A 388 2.96 -14.94 -49.31
N SER A 389 4.23 -14.63 -49.09
CA SER A 389 5.24 -15.63 -48.71
C SER A 389 5.06 -16.19 -47.29
N GLN A 390 4.30 -15.50 -46.43
CA GLN A 390 4.06 -15.88 -45.02
C GLN A 390 2.60 -16.21 -44.70
N GLY A 391 1.67 -15.98 -45.63
CA GLY A 391 0.25 -16.28 -45.45
C GLY A 391 -0.62 -15.70 -46.57
N ALA A 392 -1.49 -14.75 -46.23
CA ALA A 392 -2.41 -14.12 -47.17
C ALA A 392 -2.49 -12.60 -46.95
N ASN A 393 -2.83 -11.85 -48.00
CA ASN A 393 -3.14 -10.43 -47.94
C ASN A 393 -4.60 -10.23 -48.39
N LEU A 394 -5.40 -9.62 -47.52
CA LEU A 394 -6.77 -9.22 -47.80
C LEU A 394 -6.78 -7.72 -48.14
N SER A 395 -7.16 -7.38 -49.36
CA SER A 395 -7.21 -6.01 -49.85
C SER A 395 -8.66 -5.58 -50.06
N LEU A 396 -9.06 -4.44 -49.51
CA LEU A 396 -10.41 -3.90 -49.57
C LEU A 396 -10.39 -2.38 -49.73
N ILE A 397 -11.48 -1.81 -50.23
CA ILE A 397 -11.65 -0.37 -50.45
C ILE A 397 -12.94 0.07 -49.74
N PRO A 398 -12.87 0.82 -48.63
CA PRO A 398 -14.05 1.38 -47.98
C PRO A 398 -14.71 2.44 -48.88
N VAL A 399 -16.04 2.36 -49.03
CA VAL A 399 -16.82 3.25 -49.91
C VAL A 399 -17.60 4.34 -49.17
N GLU A 400 -17.79 4.19 -47.86
CA GLU A 400 -18.53 5.12 -46.99
C GLU A 400 -17.75 5.36 -45.68
N PRO A 401 -17.88 6.54 -45.04
CA PRO A 401 -17.17 6.88 -43.81
C PRO A 401 -17.82 6.28 -42.56
N GLY A 402 -17.03 6.10 -41.50
CA GLY A 402 -17.45 5.52 -40.21
C GLY A 402 -16.70 4.24 -39.83
N PHE A 403 -17.16 3.57 -38.79
CA PHE A 403 -16.55 2.32 -38.31
C PHE A 403 -16.95 1.12 -39.15
N LEU A 404 -15.95 0.30 -39.53
CA LEU A 404 -16.14 -1.01 -40.16
C LEU A 404 -15.49 -2.11 -39.29
N GLN A 405 -16.19 -3.24 -39.15
CA GLN A 405 -15.72 -4.46 -38.49
C GLN A 405 -15.44 -5.53 -39.56
N VAL A 406 -14.17 -5.82 -39.81
CA VAL A 406 -13.71 -6.88 -40.72
C VAL A 406 -13.57 -8.18 -39.95
N ARG A 407 -14.54 -9.08 -40.12
CA ARG A 407 -14.50 -10.44 -39.58
C ARG A 407 -13.88 -11.41 -40.58
N ILE A 408 -13.04 -12.32 -40.09
CA ILE A 408 -12.30 -13.29 -40.91
C ILE A 408 -12.51 -14.69 -40.33
N TYR A 409 -13.06 -15.59 -41.14
CA TYR A 409 -13.33 -16.97 -40.80
C TYR A 409 -12.44 -17.90 -41.62
N CYS A 410 -12.03 -19.03 -41.04
CA CYS A 410 -11.40 -20.13 -41.77
C CYS A 410 -12.21 -21.40 -41.51
N GLN A 411 -12.69 -22.05 -42.58
CA GLN A 411 -13.54 -23.26 -42.52
C GLN A 411 -14.78 -23.16 -41.60
N GLY A 412 -15.27 -21.94 -41.34
CA GLY A 412 -16.43 -21.66 -40.48
C GLY A 412 -16.12 -21.24 -39.04
N SER A 413 -14.84 -21.25 -38.62
CA SER A 413 -14.40 -20.72 -37.31
C SER A 413 -13.79 -19.33 -37.47
N GLU A 414 -14.11 -18.39 -36.57
CA GLU A 414 -13.51 -17.04 -36.59
C GLU A 414 -12.02 -17.10 -36.17
N LEU A 415 -11.15 -16.31 -36.80
CA LEU A 415 -9.72 -16.30 -36.49
C LEU A 415 -9.42 -15.52 -35.18
N PRO A 416 -8.40 -15.88 -34.39
CA PRO A 416 -8.09 -15.20 -33.12
C PRO A 416 -7.75 -13.70 -33.22
N ALA A 417 -7.37 -13.22 -34.42
CA ALA A 417 -7.12 -11.80 -34.71
C ALA A 417 -8.33 -11.09 -35.35
N SER A 418 -9.50 -11.74 -35.35
CA SER A 418 -10.78 -11.20 -35.81
C SER A 418 -11.67 -10.92 -34.58
N PRO A 419 -12.43 -9.81 -34.55
CA PRO A 419 -12.60 -8.80 -35.60
C PRO A 419 -11.45 -7.78 -35.67
N ILE A 420 -11.01 -7.47 -36.89
CA ILE A 420 -10.20 -6.27 -37.15
C ILE A 420 -11.15 -5.07 -37.30
N GLN A 421 -10.88 -3.95 -36.65
CA GLN A 421 -11.67 -2.73 -36.85
C GLN A 421 -10.94 -1.72 -37.74
N LEU A 422 -11.71 -0.97 -38.52
CA LEU A 422 -11.24 0.14 -39.35
C LEU A 422 -12.07 1.37 -39.01
N GLN A 423 -11.44 2.54 -38.98
CA GLN A 423 -12.14 3.82 -38.94
C GLN A 423 -11.94 4.52 -40.28
N VAL A 424 -13.04 4.88 -40.95
CA VAL A 424 -13.03 5.39 -42.32
C VAL A 424 -13.36 6.89 -42.32
N HIS A 425 -12.39 7.72 -42.69
CA HIS A 425 -12.47 9.18 -42.70
C HIS A 425 -12.85 9.75 -44.07
N THR A 426 -13.50 10.91 -44.08
CA THR A 426 -13.66 11.69 -45.33
C THR A 426 -12.36 12.40 -45.68
N GLN A 427 -12.10 12.64 -46.97
CA GLN A 427 -10.84 13.25 -47.42
C GLN A 427 -10.70 14.73 -46.99
N GLU A 428 -11.78 15.40 -46.61
CA GLU A 428 -11.79 16.82 -46.24
C GLU A 428 -11.24 17.09 -44.81
N GLU A 429 -11.29 16.10 -43.91
CA GLU A 429 -10.83 16.20 -42.52
C GLU A 429 -9.30 16.45 -42.41
N THR A 430 -8.56 16.14 -43.47
CA THR A 430 -7.08 16.18 -43.53
C THR A 430 -6.44 17.56 -43.32
N ARG A 431 -7.20 18.66 -43.42
CA ARG A 431 -6.68 20.03 -43.21
C ARG A 431 -6.49 20.43 -41.74
N SER A 432 -7.09 19.70 -40.80
CA SER A 432 -7.06 20.03 -39.37
C SER A 432 -5.82 19.48 -38.66
N THR A 433 -5.44 18.24 -39.00
CA THR A 433 -4.47 17.43 -38.23
C THR A 433 -3.02 17.59 -38.71
N SER A 434 -2.79 17.97 -39.98
CA SER A 434 -1.46 17.99 -40.59
C SER A 434 -0.48 19.05 -40.05
N ARG A 435 -0.89 19.86 -39.06
CA ARG A 435 -0.05 20.89 -38.42
C ARG A 435 0.52 20.49 -37.04
N ALA A 436 0.03 19.41 -36.43
CA ALA A 436 0.46 19.01 -35.08
C ALA A 436 1.72 18.11 -35.09
N ALA A 437 1.85 17.22 -36.08
CA ALA A 437 2.83 16.14 -36.07
C ALA A 437 4.27 16.52 -36.50
N SER A 438 4.52 17.76 -36.94
CA SER A 438 5.76 18.14 -37.64
C SER A 438 6.82 18.82 -36.75
N ARG A 439 7.01 18.38 -35.49
CA ARG A 439 7.99 19.01 -34.58
C ARG A 439 8.64 18.14 -33.48
N ALA A 440 8.84 16.83 -33.68
CA ALA A 440 9.55 15.98 -32.71
C ALA A 440 10.34 14.78 -33.31
N HIS A 441 11.46 15.03 -34.00
CA HIS A 441 12.75 14.33 -33.82
C HIS A 441 13.82 14.79 -34.85
N PRO A 442 15.13 14.73 -34.52
CA PRO A 442 16.23 15.03 -35.45
C PRO A 442 16.69 13.81 -36.27
N GLU A 443 17.48 14.07 -37.33
CA GLU A 443 18.01 13.05 -38.25
C GLU A 443 19.02 12.07 -37.62
N ASN A 444 19.08 10.85 -38.15
CA ASN A 444 20.37 10.21 -38.44
C ASN A 444 20.30 9.38 -39.73
N ARG A 445 21.44 9.12 -40.39
CA ARG A 445 21.50 8.88 -41.85
C ARG A 445 22.15 7.55 -42.29
N ASN A 446 21.35 6.79 -43.06
CA ASN A 446 21.72 6.13 -44.33
C ASN A 446 22.58 4.82 -44.28
N PRO A 447 22.80 4.07 -45.41
CA PRO A 447 22.30 2.69 -45.47
C PRO A 447 23.29 1.63 -46.05
N GLY A 448 22.85 0.37 -46.14
CA GLY A 448 23.57 -0.70 -46.87
C GLY A 448 22.74 -1.99 -47.08
N ALA A 449 22.97 -2.69 -48.19
CA ALA A 449 22.40 -4.02 -48.51
C ALA A 449 23.42 -5.14 -48.17
N THR A 450 23.23 -6.46 -48.38
CA THR A 450 22.40 -7.24 -49.33
C THR A 450 22.32 -8.73 -48.87
N THR A 451 21.26 -9.48 -49.24
CA THR A 451 21.16 -10.97 -49.49
C THR A 451 22.03 -11.98 -48.71
N SER A 452 21.55 -13.17 -48.28
CA SER A 452 21.08 -14.28 -49.16
C SER A 452 20.48 -15.51 -48.40
N THR A 453 19.59 -16.29 -49.07
CA THR A 453 19.42 -17.79 -49.02
C THR A 453 19.28 -18.55 -47.67
N SER A 454 18.15 -19.21 -47.31
CA SER A 454 17.45 -20.44 -47.84
C SER A 454 17.93 -21.78 -47.21
N THR A 455 17.16 -22.87 -46.96
CA THR A 455 15.78 -23.30 -47.37
C THR A 455 15.27 -24.57 -46.60
N VAL A 456 13.97 -24.92 -46.75
CA VAL A 456 13.33 -26.29 -46.67
C VAL A 456 13.12 -26.92 -45.25
N ARG A 457 11.93 -27.37 -44.77
CA ARG A 457 10.79 -28.26 -45.22
C ARG A 457 11.02 -29.78 -44.93
N THR A 458 10.09 -30.64 -44.45
CA THR A 458 8.70 -30.53 -43.86
C THR A 458 8.51 -31.68 -42.80
N THR A 459 7.43 -32.47 -42.51
CA THR A 459 6.10 -32.79 -43.13
C THR A 459 5.17 -33.62 -42.19
N VAL A 460 3.86 -33.27 -42.08
CA VAL A 460 2.61 -34.12 -42.01
C VAL A 460 2.40 -35.24 -40.95
N SER A 461 1.44 -35.02 -40.02
CA SER A 461 0.07 -35.63 -39.76
C SER A 461 -0.28 -37.09 -40.21
N PRO A 462 -1.50 -37.73 -39.96
CA PRO A 462 -2.77 -37.24 -39.35
C PRO A 462 -3.70 -38.23 -38.50
N VAL A 463 -4.62 -37.65 -37.70
CA VAL A 463 -6.09 -37.96 -37.49
C VAL A 463 -6.66 -39.40 -37.24
N ARG A 464 -7.48 -39.61 -36.16
CA ARG A 464 -8.97 -39.92 -36.15
C ARG A 464 -9.62 -40.08 -34.73
N ALA A 465 -10.97 -40.05 -34.67
CA ALA A 465 -11.88 -40.24 -33.49
C ALA A 465 -12.92 -41.39 -33.77
N PRO A 466 -14.03 -41.71 -33.01
CA PRO A 466 -14.70 -41.03 -31.86
C PRO A 466 -15.40 -41.92 -30.74
N LYS A 467 -16.08 -41.26 -29.76
CA LYS A 467 -17.26 -41.62 -28.88
C LYS A 467 -17.59 -43.10 -28.48
N GLN A 468 -17.88 -43.37 -27.18
CA GLN A 468 -19.24 -43.50 -26.56
C GLN A 468 -19.22 -43.70 -25.00
N GLU A 469 -20.31 -44.17 -24.36
CA GLU A 469 -20.79 -43.83 -22.99
C GLU A 469 -20.51 -44.78 -21.79
N ALA A 470 -20.75 -44.25 -20.57
CA ALA A 470 -21.32 -44.88 -19.35
C ALA A 470 -20.52 -45.88 -18.45
N GLY A 471 -19.91 -45.33 -17.39
CA GLY A 471 -20.36 -45.54 -15.99
C GLY A 471 -19.91 -46.77 -15.17
N LYS A 472 -19.09 -46.55 -14.13
CA LYS A 472 -19.19 -47.15 -12.78
C LYS A 472 -18.23 -46.52 -11.76
N VAL A 473 -18.54 -46.64 -10.47
CA VAL A 473 -17.68 -46.25 -9.34
C VAL A 473 -16.72 -47.39 -8.97
N ALA A 474 -15.45 -47.07 -8.73
CA ALA A 474 -14.46 -47.95 -8.12
C ALA A 474 -13.46 -47.12 -7.29
N GLN A 475 -12.86 -47.73 -6.27
CA GLN A 475 -11.84 -47.10 -5.42
C GLN A 475 -10.50 -46.96 -6.18
N ILE A 476 -9.73 -45.92 -5.88
CA ILE A 476 -8.36 -45.74 -6.39
C ILE A 476 -7.37 -45.66 -5.22
N SER A 477 -6.21 -46.30 -5.40
CA SER A 477 -5.12 -46.44 -4.44
C SER A 477 -4.07 -45.33 -4.57
N SER A 478 -3.10 -45.33 -3.64
CA SER A 478 -1.90 -44.49 -3.58
C SER A 478 -1.30 -44.06 -4.92
N GLU A 479 -0.89 -42.80 -4.97
CA GLU A 479 -0.40 -42.09 -6.16
C GLU A 479 0.87 -42.69 -6.77
N THR A 480 0.91 -42.70 -8.11
CA THR A 480 2.14 -42.73 -8.91
C THR A 480 2.34 -41.35 -9.53
N GLU A 481 3.56 -40.82 -9.53
CA GLU A 481 3.88 -39.59 -10.28
C GLU A 481 3.51 -39.78 -11.76
N VAL A 482 2.72 -38.84 -12.30
CA VAL A 482 2.32 -38.84 -13.71
C VAL A 482 3.07 -37.73 -14.43
N ASP A 483 3.93 -38.09 -15.39
CA ASP A 483 4.57 -37.12 -16.29
C ASP A 483 3.49 -36.31 -17.03
N ILE A 484 3.47 -34.99 -16.80
CA ILE A 484 2.54 -34.04 -17.43
C ILE A 484 3.17 -33.17 -18.51
N SER A 485 4.44 -33.39 -18.88
CA SER A 485 5.15 -32.61 -19.89
C SER A 485 4.40 -32.51 -21.22
N HIS A 486 3.68 -33.57 -21.58
CA HIS A 486 2.87 -33.70 -22.79
C HIS A 486 1.50 -32.97 -22.76
N LYS A 487 1.06 -32.46 -21.60
CA LYS A 487 -0.24 -31.77 -21.45
C LYS A 487 -0.13 -30.29 -21.86
N SER A 488 -1.23 -29.72 -22.34
CA SER A 488 -1.29 -28.26 -22.62
C SER A 488 -1.16 -27.43 -21.33
N PHE A 489 -0.83 -26.15 -21.48
CA PHE A 489 -0.62 -25.21 -20.36
C PHE A 489 -1.75 -25.28 -19.31
N ALA A 490 -3.00 -25.05 -19.73
CA ALA A 490 -4.17 -25.11 -18.85
C ALA A 490 -4.39 -26.50 -18.21
N GLN A 491 -4.04 -27.59 -18.90
CA GLN A 491 -4.12 -28.95 -18.37
C GLN A 491 -3.00 -29.30 -17.39
N ARG A 492 -1.87 -28.59 -17.41
CA ARG A 492 -0.84 -28.67 -16.36
C ARG A 492 -1.28 -27.90 -15.12
N ARG A 493 -1.71 -26.64 -15.30
CA ARG A 493 -2.29 -25.78 -14.24
C ARG A 493 -3.37 -26.52 -13.44
N LEU A 494 -4.38 -27.05 -14.14
CA LEU A 494 -5.53 -27.75 -13.52
C LEU A 494 -5.18 -29.11 -12.88
N HIS A 495 -3.98 -29.65 -13.10
CA HIS A 495 -3.51 -30.86 -12.44
C HIS A 495 -2.82 -30.55 -11.11
N ILE A 496 -1.98 -29.50 -11.09
CA ILE A 496 -1.20 -29.09 -9.92
C ILE A 496 -2.12 -28.49 -8.84
N ILE A 497 -3.07 -27.63 -9.22
CA ILE A 497 -4.08 -27.07 -8.30
C ILE A 497 -4.78 -28.19 -7.50
N LYS A 498 -5.26 -29.22 -8.20
CA LYS A 498 -5.95 -30.38 -7.59
C LYS A 498 -5.05 -31.24 -6.70
N GLN A 499 -3.75 -31.23 -6.93
CA GLN A 499 -2.78 -31.96 -6.10
C GLN A 499 -2.49 -31.20 -4.80
N LEU A 500 -2.46 -29.86 -4.84
CA LEU A 500 -2.33 -28.99 -3.66
C LEU A 500 -3.61 -29.01 -2.79
N GLU A 501 -4.78 -28.91 -3.42
CA GLU A 501 -6.09 -29.06 -2.74
C GLU A 501 -6.19 -30.39 -1.96
N ALA A 502 -5.78 -31.49 -2.59
CA ALA A 502 -5.81 -32.83 -1.98
C ALA A 502 -4.90 -32.95 -0.76
N GLN A 503 -3.78 -32.23 -0.72
CA GLN A 503 -2.89 -32.19 0.45
C GLN A 503 -3.51 -31.38 1.61
N HIS A 504 -4.19 -30.26 1.31
CA HIS A 504 -4.82 -29.40 2.31
C HIS A 504 -5.96 -30.10 3.09
N VAL A 505 -6.84 -30.83 2.39
CA VAL A 505 -7.97 -31.55 3.03
C VAL A 505 -7.50 -32.57 4.07
N ASN A 506 -6.38 -33.25 3.80
CA ASN A 506 -5.80 -34.25 4.72
C ASN A 506 -5.23 -33.64 6.01
N HIS A 507 -4.80 -32.38 5.99
CA HIS A 507 -4.24 -31.69 7.16
C HIS A 507 -5.33 -31.23 8.15
N ILE A 508 -6.50 -30.81 7.66
CA ILE A 508 -7.63 -30.36 8.49
C ILE A 508 -8.23 -31.51 9.32
N ALA A 509 -8.13 -32.75 8.83
CA ALA A 509 -8.67 -33.92 9.51
C ALA A 509 -7.97 -34.26 10.84
N GLN A 510 -6.70 -33.86 11.03
CA GLN A 510 -5.86 -34.34 12.14
C GLN A 510 -5.92 -33.47 13.40
N THR A 511 -6.33 -32.20 13.30
CA THR A 511 -6.16 -31.20 14.37
C THR A 511 -7.29 -31.16 15.42
N LYS A 512 -8.40 -31.88 15.23
CA LYS A 512 -9.64 -31.69 16.03
C LYS A 512 -9.80 -32.57 17.29
N SER A 513 -8.77 -33.29 17.76
CA SER A 513 -8.97 -34.53 18.54
C SER A 513 -8.76 -34.54 20.07
N HIS A 514 -8.20 -33.52 20.73
CA HIS A 514 -7.81 -33.59 22.18
C HIS A 514 -8.29 -32.44 23.09
N HIS A 515 -8.36 -32.69 24.41
CA HIS A 515 -9.18 -31.96 25.41
C HIS A 515 -8.38 -31.31 26.57
N GLN A 516 -8.74 -30.05 26.89
CA GLN A 516 -9.31 -29.47 28.15
C GLN A 516 -8.94 -29.93 29.61
N PRO A 517 -9.19 -29.07 30.65
CA PRO A 517 -8.42 -29.03 31.91
C PRO A 517 -9.24 -29.11 33.25
N GLN A 518 -8.60 -28.77 34.40
CA GLN A 518 -9.24 -28.53 35.72
C GLN A 518 -8.62 -27.30 36.48
N GLN A 519 -9.07 -27.00 37.73
CA GLN A 519 -9.37 -25.63 38.21
C GLN A 519 -9.22 -25.42 39.76
N GLN A 520 -9.36 -24.17 40.27
CA GLN A 520 -9.73 -23.74 41.68
C GLN A 520 -8.60 -23.64 42.77
N GLN A 521 -8.64 -22.86 43.90
CA GLN A 521 -9.59 -21.85 44.50
C GLN A 521 -9.00 -20.97 45.67
N GLN A 522 -9.54 -19.74 45.91
CA GLN A 522 -9.84 -19.03 47.22
C GLN A 522 -8.73 -18.68 48.28
N HIS A 523 -8.86 -17.77 49.31
CA HIS A 523 -9.92 -16.81 49.78
C HIS A 523 -9.38 -15.63 50.71
N HIS A 524 -9.96 -14.42 50.59
CA HIS A 524 -10.39 -13.37 51.59
C HIS A 524 -9.59 -12.78 52.81
N GLN A 525 -9.49 -11.42 52.82
CA GLN A 525 -9.91 -10.39 53.86
C GLN A 525 -9.29 -10.29 55.31
N PRO A 526 -9.50 -9.19 56.12
CA PRO A 526 -9.74 -7.74 55.83
C PRO A 526 -9.10 -6.67 56.80
N GLN A 527 -8.98 -5.40 56.34
CA GLN A 527 -9.03 -4.09 57.11
C GLN A 527 -8.01 -3.78 58.26
N PRO A 528 -7.93 -2.55 58.88
CA PRO A 528 -8.62 -1.25 58.65
C PRO A 528 -7.72 0.03 58.55
N HIS A 529 -8.40 1.19 58.42
CA HIS A 529 -8.01 2.62 58.28
C HIS A 529 -6.89 3.27 59.15
N GLN A 530 -6.27 4.34 58.61
CA GLN A 530 -6.17 5.71 59.21
C GLN A 530 -5.61 6.73 58.18
N GLN A 531 -6.32 7.81 57.82
CA GLN A 531 -6.36 9.18 58.40
C GLN A 531 -5.31 10.20 57.86
N SER A 532 -5.78 11.41 57.56
CA SER A 532 -5.07 12.54 56.92
C SER A 532 -4.95 13.78 57.83
N PRO A 533 -4.01 14.70 57.57
CA PRO A 533 -4.28 16.11 57.86
C PRO A 533 -3.77 17.15 56.80
N SER A 534 -4.74 17.89 56.25
CA SER A 534 -4.82 19.36 56.09
C SER A 534 -3.62 20.32 55.96
N ILE A 535 -3.66 21.11 54.87
CA ILE A 535 -3.65 22.60 54.80
C ILE A 535 -2.50 23.41 55.44
N VAL A 536 -1.81 24.23 54.62
CA VAL A 536 -1.26 25.57 54.98
C VAL A 536 -1.43 26.54 53.78
N GLN A 537 -1.63 27.85 54.03
CA GLN A 537 -1.68 28.94 53.03
C GLN A 537 -0.45 29.87 53.14
N VAL A 538 -0.20 30.78 52.16
CA VAL A 538 0.01 32.26 52.34
C VAL A 538 0.74 32.96 51.16
N VAL A 539 0.00 33.85 50.47
CA VAL A 539 0.29 35.25 49.99
C VAL A 539 1.53 35.62 49.10
N LEU A 540 1.28 36.57 48.18
CA LEU A 540 2.16 37.31 47.23
C LEU A 540 3.15 38.33 47.88
N PRO A 541 4.16 38.85 47.13
CA PRO A 541 4.10 40.26 46.65
C PRO A 541 4.79 40.57 45.28
N THR A 542 4.87 41.87 44.92
CA THR A 542 5.11 42.50 43.60
C THR A 542 6.54 43.11 43.36
N PRO A 543 6.89 43.57 42.12
CA PRO A 543 8.27 43.93 41.71
C PRO A 543 8.59 45.45 41.55
N PRO A 544 9.88 45.84 41.34
CA PRO A 544 10.30 47.18 40.87
C PRO A 544 11.35 47.12 39.69
N PRO A 545 12.20 48.14 39.34
CA PRO A 545 12.03 48.94 38.10
C PRO A 545 13.32 49.18 37.21
N PRO A 546 13.26 49.96 36.10
CA PRO A 546 14.38 50.23 35.17
C PRO A 546 14.98 51.67 35.22
N PRO A 547 16.13 51.96 34.54
CA PRO A 547 16.71 53.31 34.41
C PRO A 547 16.97 53.84 32.97
N THR A 548 17.27 55.14 32.82
CA THR A 548 17.54 55.89 31.56
C THR A 548 18.71 56.90 31.77
N SER A 549 19.09 57.92 30.96
CA SER A 549 18.55 58.65 29.77
C SER A 549 19.60 59.66 29.22
N ALA A 550 19.32 60.31 28.05
CA ALA A 550 19.93 61.58 27.56
C ALA A 550 21.37 61.50 26.97
N GLN A 551 21.88 62.38 26.10
CA GLN A 551 21.37 63.54 25.29
C GLN A 551 22.29 63.69 24.02
N ASN A 552 22.32 64.72 23.14
CA ASN A 552 21.86 66.12 23.11
C ASN A 552 21.42 66.57 21.68
N SER A 553 21.25 67.88 21.38
CA SER A 553 20.38 68.35 20.26
C SER A 553 20.79 69.62 19.49
N SER A 554 20.34 69.76 18.21
CA SER A 554 20.04 71.07 17.56
C SER A 554 19.20 71.01 16.24
N HIS A 555 17.90 71.37 16.30
CA HIS A 555 17.23 72.57 15.69
C HIS A 555 17.75 73.16 14.32
N ILE A 556 17.01 73.75 13.33
CA ILE A 556 15.66 74.39 13.09
C ILE A 556 15.42 74.49 11.51
N PRO A 557 14.23 74.75 10.87
CA PRO A 557 12.85 74.17 10.86
C PRO A 557 12.39 73.64 9.42
N PRO A 558 11.33 74.08 8.63
CA PRO A 558 10.79 73.30 7.45
C PRO A 558 10.66 74.08 6.10
N ALA A 559 9.75 73.66 5.17
CA ALA A 559 9.50 74.24 3.82
C ALA A 559 7.98 74.51 3.51
N PRO A 560 7.61 75.31 2.49
CA PRO A 560 6.25 75.88 2.28
C PRO A 560 5.35 75.17 1.23
N PRO A 561 4.03 75.49 1.13
CA PRO A 561 3.06 74.85 0.22
C PRO A 561 3.03 75.43 -1.21
N ILE A 562 2.37 74.70 -2.12
CA ILE A 562 2.19 75.03 -3.55
C ILE A 562 0.84 75.74 -3.78
N PRO A 563 0.79 76.89 -4.52
CA PRO A 563 -0.43 77.64 -4.85
C PRO A 563 -1.04 77.25 -6.21
N ALA A 564 -2.13 77.92 -6.61
CA ALA A 564 -2.86 77.66 -7.87
C ALA A 564 -3.25 78.95 -8.63
N VAL A 565 -3.64 78.77 -9.90
CA VAL A 565 -4.36 79.70 -10.83
C VAL A 565 -3.57 80.90 -11.39
N LEU A 566 -3.48 81.01 -12.73
CA LEU A 566 -3.92 82.16 -13.56
C LEU A 566 -3.67 81.98 -15.08
N GLU A 567 -4.16 82.91 -15.91
CA GLU A 567 -4.46 82.73 -17.35
C GLU A 567 -3.76 83.72 -18.32
N ALA A 568 -3.87 83.39 -19.63
CA ALA A 568 -4.18 84.28 -20.77
C ALA A 568 -3.15 85.23 -21.45
N SER A 569 -3.24 85.25 -22.80
CA SER A 569 -3.05 86.39 -23.75
C SER A 569 -1.62 86.91 -24.06
N ALA A 570 -1.27 87.44 -25.25
CA ALA A 570 -1.86 87.48 -26.61
C ALA A 570 -0.81 88.00 -27.65
N TYR A 571 -1.25 88.46 -28.85
CA TYR A 571 -0.50 89.10 -29.98
C TYR A 571 0.14 88.13 -31.03
N ARG A 572 0.05 88.33 -32.37
CA ARG A 572 -0.74 89.29 -33.20
C ARG A 572 -0.91 88.82 -34.67
N GLU A 573 -1.90 89.39 -35.39
CA GLU A 573 -2.19 89.38 -36.86
C GLU A 573 -0.93 89.45 -37.79
N MET A 574 -0.84 89.01 -39.07
CA MET A 574 -1.62 88.27 -40.13
C MET A 574 -0.67 88.06 -41.39
N PRO A 575 -1.01 87.57 -42.63
CA PRO A 575 -2.29 87.09 -43.22
C PRO A 575 -2.28 85.73 -44.01
N LEU A 576 -3.49 85.21 -44.25
CA LEU A 576 -3.98 84.34 -45.35
C LEU A 576 -3.01 83.64 -46.33
N THR A 577 -2.93 82.31 -46.22
CA THR A 577 -3.14 81.39 -47.36
C THR A 577 -4.26 80.39 -46.99
N ARG A 578 -4.93 79.76 -47.96
CA ARG A 578 -5.94 78.72 -47.68
C ARG A 578 -5.26 77.37 -47.44
N SER A 579 -5.34 76.84 -46.23
CA SER A 579 -5.19 75.40 -45.99
C SER A 579 -6.46 74.64 -46.44
N PRO A 580 -6.37 73.33 -46.74
CA PRO A 580 -7.53 72.48 -47.02
C PRO A 580 -8.35 72.20 -45.74
N ASP A 581 -9.56 71.67 -45.87
CA ASP A 581 -10.44 71.34 -44.74
C ASP A 581 -9.97 70.08 -43.98
N VAL A 582 -8.96 70.22 -43.12
CA VAL A 582 -8.41 69.18 -42.23
C VAL A 582 -9.44 68.68 -41.18
N GLY A 583 -10.67 69.22 -41.17
CA GLY A 583 -11.76 68.82 -40.28
C GLY A 583 -12.51 67.53 -40.68
N LEU A 584 -12.17 66.92 -41.82
CA LEU A 584 -12.91 65.80 -42.43
C LEU A 584 -12.20 64.43 -42.32
N VAL A 585 -11.19 64.29 -41.46
CA VAL A 585 -10.45 63.05 -41.23
C VAL A 585 -10.74 62.47 -39.85
N SER A 586 -11.13 61.19 -39.79
CA SER A 586 -11.34 60.43 -38.55
C SER A 586 -10.40 59.21 -38.51
N PHE A 587 -10.01 58.76 -37.32
CA PHE A 587 -9.14 57.59 -37.16
C PHE A 587 -9.54 56.68 -35.98
N SER A 588 -9.11 55.43 -36.04
CA SER A 588 -9.29 54.42 -34.99
C SER A 588 -8.12 53.43 -34.96
N GLY A 589 -7.85 52.81 -33.79
CA GLY A 589 -6.80 51.80 -33.60
C GLY A 589 -5.63 52.20 -32.67
N LEU A 590 -5.66 53.40 -32.09
CA LEU A 590 -4.60 53.92 -31.21
C LEU A 590 -5.05 54.14 -29.74
N SER A 591 -6.19 53.56 -29.33
CA SER A 591 -6.82 53.81 -28.03
C SER A 591 -6.39 52.87 -26.90
N GLU A 592 -5.73 51.75 -27.22
CA GLU A 592 -5.27 50.76 -26.24
C GLU A 592 -3.73 50.60 -26.31
N PRO A 593 -3.06 50.23 -25.20
CA PRO A 593 -1.63 49.95 -25.22
C PRO A 593 -1.36 48.66 -25.99
N CYS A 594 -0.33 48.67 -26.85
CA CYS A 594 0.02 47.53 -27.70
C CYS A 594 1.36 46.91 -27.32
N SER A 595 1.52 45.60 -27.57
CA SER A 595 2.76 44.88 -27.24
C SER A 595 3.86 45.08 -28.28
N VAL A 596 5.12 45.07 -27.84
CA VAL A 596 6.30 44.98 -28.71
C VAL A 596 6.16 43.79 -29.67
N GLY A 597 6.46 43.99 -30.96
CA GLY A 597 6.38 42.95 -31.99
C GLY A 597 4.98 42.69 -32.57
N SER A 598 3.91 43.24 -31.99
CA SER A 598 2.56 43.18 -32.56
C SER A 598 2.38 44.13 -33.75
N ILE A 599 1.48 43.81 -34.66
CA ILE A 599 1.07 44.74 -35.73
C ILE A 599 0.04 45.71 -35.15
N VAL A 600 0.33 47.00 -35.22
CA VAL A 600 -0.62 48.08 -34.91
C VAL A 600 -1.23 48.54 -36.21
N GLU A 601 -2.56 48.49 -36.32
CA GLU A 601 -3.32 48.94 -37.48
C GLU A 601 -4.07 50.23 -37.16
N VAL A 602 -3.77 51.30 -37.89
CA VAL A 602 -4.44 52.60 -37.78
C VAL A 602 -5.32 52.80 -38.99
N VAL A 603 -6.63 52.77 -38.77
CA VAL A 603 -7.65 53.01 -39.81
C VAL A 603 -7.96 54.49 -39.84
N ILE A 604 -7.92 55.11 -41.02
CA ILE A 604 -8.05 56.55 -41.25
C ILE A 604 -9.07 56.76 -42.38
N ASN A 605 -10.22 57.36 -42.08
CA ASN A 605 -11.24 57.70 -43.07
C ASN A 605 -11.10 59.17 -43.46
N ALA A 606 -10.92 59.45 -44.76
CA ALA A 606 -10.88 60.81 -45.30
C ALA A 606 -12.17 61.09 -46.07
N HIS A 607 -13.00 62.01 -45.58
CA HIS A 607 -14.29 62.33 -46.19
C HIS A 607 -14.16 63.39 -47.29
N GLY A 608 -13.75 62.96 -48.50
CA GLY A 608 -13.70 63.77 -49.71
C GLY A 608 -13.09 63.02 -50.90
N ASP A 609 -12.89 63.71 -52.03
CA ASP A 609 -12.15 63.20 -53.20
C ASP A 609 -10.63 63.18 -52.94
N ALA A 610 -10.20 62.38 -51.96
CA ALA A 610 -8.81 62.27 -51.54
C ALA A 610 -7.97 61.54 -52.59
N VAL A 611 -6.88 62.16 -53.04
CA VAL A 611 -5.97 61.57 -54.04
C VAL A 611 -5.17 60.42 -53.42
N SER A 612 -4.95 59.35 -54.18
CA SER A 612 -4.11 58.22 -53.74
C SER A 612 -2.69 58.70 -53.44
N GLY A 613 -2.32 58.69 -52.16
CA GLY A 613 -1.03 59.17 -51.65
C GLY A 613 -1.10 60.43 -50.77
N SER A 614 -2.27 61.04 -50.57
CA SER A 614 -2.42 62.24 -49.72
C SER A 614 -2.31 61.99 -48.20
N VAL A 615 -2.35 60.74 -47.75
CA VAL A 615 -2.19 60.36 -46.33
C VAL A 615 -0.82 59.75 -46.11
N TYR A 616 -0.05 60.32 -45.17
CA TYR A 616 1.23 59.79 -44.70
C TYR A 616 1.17 59.54 -43.19
N VAL A 617 1.79 58.45 -42.73
CA VAL A 617 1.82 58.07 -41.32
C VAL A 617 3.22 57.65 -40.91
N GLU A 618 3.69 58.20 -39.80
CA GLU A 618 4.98 57.91 -39.18
C GLU A 618 4.81 57.50 -37.71
N ALA A 619 5.62 56.55 -37.26
CA ALA A 619 5.66 56.09 -35.87
C ALA A 619 7.03 56.41 -35.28
N VAL A 620 7.10 57.40 -34.40
CA VAL A 620 8.35 57.80 -33.73
C VAL A 620 8.49 57.05 -32.41
N SER A 621 9.61 56.36 -32.24
CA SER A 621 9.91 55.56 -31.05
C SER A 621 10.29 56.43 -29.83
N PRO A 622 10.30 55.86 -28.61
CA PRO A 622 10.85 56.50 -27.41
C PRO A 622 12.31 56.97 -27.56
N SER A 623 13.13 56.26 -28.35
CA SER A 623 14.50 56.70 -28.69
C SER A 623 14.57 57.87 -29.67
N GLY A 624 13.44 58.29 -30.26
CA GLY A 624 13.36 59.34 -31.28
C GLY A 624 13.56 58.84 -32.71
N THR A 625 13.59 57.51 -32.92
CA THR A 625 13.75 56.90 -34.24
C THR A 625 12.43 56.98 -35.01
N VAL A 626 12.45 57.46 -36.26
CA VAL A 626 11.25 57.55 -37.11
C VAL A 626 11.07 56.27 -37.92
N HIS A 627 9.99 55.55 -37.69
CA HIS A 627 9.62 54.35 -38.44
C HIS A 627 8.51 54.68 -39.45
N PRO A 628 8.71 54.45 -40.77
CA PRO A 628 7.67 54.67 -41.77
C PRO A 628 6.59 53.58 -41.71
N CYS A 629 5.31 53.96 -41.72
CA CYS A 629 4.21 53.01 -41.71
C CYS A 629 3.86 52.55 -43.13
N THR A 630 3.43 51.29 -43.29
CA THR A 630 2.90 50.81 -44.58
C THR A 630 1.45 51.27 -44.71
N VAL A 631 1.18 52.23 -45.59
CA VAL A 631 -0.18 52.75 -45.85
C VAL A 631 -0.78 52.05 -47.07
N ARG A 632 -2.00 51.52 -46.93
CA ARG A 632 -2.84 50.96 -48.00
C ARG A 632 -4.11 51.80 -48.13
N HIS A 633 -4.64 51.95 -49.35
CA HIS A 633 -5.88 52.70 -49.62
C HIS A 633 -6.94 51.79 -50.25
N GLN A 634 -8.17 51.89 -49.76
CA GLN A 634 -9.33 51.18 -50.27
C GLN A 634 -10.60 51.98 -49.96
N ASN A 635 -11.35 52.38 -51.00
CA ASN A 635 -12.69 52.98 -50.89
C ASN A 635 -12.81 54.14 -49.87
N ASN A 636 -11.91 55.14 -49.98
CA ASN A 636 -11.77 56.32 -49.10
C ASN A 636 -11.32 56.05 -47.65
N THR A 637 -11.02 54.79 -47.31
CA THR A 637 -10.31 54.42 -46.09
C THR A 637 -8.83 54.16 -46.41
N TYR A 638 -7.95 54.71 -45.57
CA TYR A 638 -6.52 54.42 -45.54
C TYR A 638 -6.22 53.58 -44.31
N MET A 639 -5.41 52.54 -44.45
CA MET A 639 -4.99 51.66 -43.36
C MET A 639 -3.47 51.69 -43.27
N ALA A 640 -2.95 52.24 -42.17
CA ALA A 640 -1.52 52.34 -41.91
C ALA A 640 -1.10 51.29 -40.87
N THR A 641 -0.11 50.46 -41.20
CA THR A 641 0.38 49.39 -40.32
C THR A 641 1.85 49.60 -39.93
N PHE A 642 2.16 49.45 -38.65
CA PHE A 642 3.54 49.39 -38.14
C PHE A 642 3.69 48.34 -37.03
N THR A 643 4.93 48.07 -36.63
CA THR A 643 5.26 47.13 -35.55
C THR A 643 6.27 47.78 -34.61
N PRO A 644 5.91 48.11 -33.36
CA PRO A 644 6.84 48.77 -32.44
C PRO A 644 7.88 47.78 -31.90
N GLN A 645 9.11 48.27 -31.74
CA GLN A 645 10.29 47.48 -31.35
C GLN A 645 10.91 47.93 -30.01
N GLU A 646 10.35 48.98 -29.39
CA GLU A 646 10.84 49.59 -28.14
C GLU A 646 9.67 49.74 -27.15
N VAL A 647 9.90 49.45 -25.88
CA VAL A 647 8.95 49.72 -24.79
C VAL A 647 8.94 51.23 -24.48
N GLY A 648 7.75 51.82 -24.32
CA GLY A 648 7.61 53.22 -23.92
C GLY A 648 6.50 53.99 -24.65
N LEU A 649 6.59 55.32 -24.62
CA LEU A 649 5.63 56.22 -25.27
C LEU A 649 6.06 56.53 -26.71
N TRP A 650 5.40 55.91 -27.68
CA TRP A 650 5.52 56.19 -29.11
C TRP A 650 4.66 57.40 -29.50
N ARG A 651 5.06 58.11 -30.55
CA ARG A 651 4.34 59.25 -31.12
C ARG A 651 3.96 58.95 -32.57
N ILE A 652 2.67 58.85 -32.86
CA ILE A 652 2.15 58.48 -34.18
C ILE A 652 1.71 59.74 -34.92
N GLY A 653 2.53 60.20 -35.85
CA GLY A 653 2.23 61.33 -36.72
C GLY A 653 1.29 60.87 -37.84
N ILE A 654 0.11 61.48 -37.95
CA ILE A 654 -0.79 61.31 -39.10
C ILE A 654 -0.86 62.65 -39.84
N LEU A 655 -0.47 62.63 -41.11
CA LEU A 655 -0.41 63.80 -41.98
C LEU A 655 -1.36 63.63 -43.17
N TYR A 656 -2.06 64.71 -43.51
CA TYR A 656 -2.89 64.84 -44.71
C TYR A 656 -2.38 65.99 -45.56
N ASP A 657 -2.06 65.72 -46.82
CA ASP A 657 -1.50 66.66 -47.81
C ASP A 657 -0.25 67.44 -47.33
N GLY A 658 0.49 66.84 -46.39
CA GLY A 658 1.71 67.40 -45.78
C GLY A 658 1.51 68.07 -44.41
N GLU A 659 0.28 68.31 -43.96
CA GLU A 659 -0.01 68.91 -42.63
C GLU A 659 -0.51 67.86 -41.62
N HIS A 660 -0.15 68.00 -40.34
CA HIS A 660 -0.67 67.13 -39.28
C HIS A 660 -2.18 67.28 -39.10
N ILE A 661 -2.91 66.16 -39.01
CA ILE A 661 -4.34 66.20 -38.67
C ILE A 661 -4.56 66.64 -37.22
N ARG A 662 -5.75 67.15 -36.90
CA ARG A 662 -6.07 67.68 -35.56
C ARG A 662 -5.85 66.61 -34.46
N GLY A 663 -4.89 66.87 -33.58
CA GLY A 663 -4.52 65.99 -32.46
C GLY A 663 -3.27 65.13 -32.73
N SER A 664 -2.76 65.10 -33.96
CA SER A 664 -1.46 64.50 -34.29
C SER A 664 -0.30 65.35 -33.75
N PRO A 665 0.82 64.75 -33.29
CA PRO A 665 1.06 63.31 -33.19
C PRO A 665 0.38 62.69 -31.97
N PHE A 666 -0.24 61.52 -32.18
CA PHE A 666 -0.98 60.79 -31.16
C PHE A 666 -0.06 59.97 -30.24
N ALA A 667 -0.43 59.87 -28.97
CA ALA A 667 0.27 59.00 -28.01
C ALA A 667 -0.12 57.54 -28.22
N CYS A 668 0.86 56.65 -28.39
CA CYS A 668 0.68 55.20 -28.38
C CYS A 668 1.62 54.60 -27.31
N GLN A 669 1.08 53.76 -26.43
CA GLN A 669 1.83 53.27 -25.27
C GLN A 669 2.20 51.79 -25.45
N VAL A 670 3.49 51.51 -25.56
CA VAL A 670 4.03 50.20 -25.90
C VAL A 670 4.59 49.50 -24.67
N PHE A 671 4.29 48.21 -24.53
CA PHE A 671 4.66 47.36 -23.40
C PHE A 671 5.25 46.01 -23.85
N ASP A 672 5.93 45.30 -22.95
CA ASP A 672 6.47 43.96 -23.18
C ASP A 672 6.26 43.07 -21.94
N SER A 673 5.41 42.05 -22.05
CA SER A 673 5.17 41.08 -20.96
C SER A 673 6.33 40.12 -20.74
N GLY A 674 7.26 40.00 -21.69
CA GLY A 674 8.49 39.21 -21.57
C GLY A 674 9.57 39.85 -20.69
N LEU A 675 9.41 41.13 -20.33
CA LEU A 675 10.27 41.86 -19.40
C LEU A 675 9.71 41.91 -17.96
N VAL A 676 8.54 41.32 -17.71
CA VAL A 676 8.04 41.07 -16.34
C VAL A 676 8.76 39.85 -15.76
N ASN A 677 9.25 39.96 -14.53
CA ASN A 677 9.99 38.89 -13.84
C ASN A 677 9.34 38.56 -12.49
N VAL A 678 9.42 37.29 -12.06
CA VAL A 678 8.86 36.80 -10.79
C VAL A 678 9.97 36.16 -9.96
N TYR A 679 9.97 36.41 -8.65
CA TYR A 679 11.00 35.96 -7.70
C TYR A 679 10.37 35.54 -6.36
N GLY A 680 10.99 34.58 -5.65
CA GLY A 680 10.49 34.12 -4.34
C GLY A 680 9.30 33.16 -4.41
N LEU A 681 9.23 32.35 -5.46
CA LEU A 681 8.30 31.21 -5.55
C LEU A 681 9.01 29.95 -5.04
N ASP A 682 9.12 29.87 -3.72
CA ASP A 682 9.73 28.77 -2.97
C ASP A 682 8.66 27.84 -2.37
N VAL A 683 9.03 26.61 -2.01
CA VAL A 683 8.13 25.58 -1.45
C VAL A 683 7.46 26.08 -0.16
N GLY A 684 6.18 25.73 0.06
CA GLY A 684 5.41 26.24 1.20
C GLY A 684 4.50 25.22 1.87
N LEU A 685 4.04 25.55 3.08
CA LEU A 685 3.13 24.74 3.88
C LEU A 685 1.68 25.24 3.87
N VAL A 686 0.73 24.33 4.08
CA VAL A 686 -0.69 24.64 4.32
C VAL A 686 -0.85 25.58 5.52
N GLY A 687 -1.63 26.65 5.34
CA GLY A 687 -1.89 27.64 6.39
C GLY A 687 -0.75 28.64 6.66
N GLN A 688 0.41 28.49 6.02
CA GLN A 688 1.49 29.49 6.05
C GLN A 688 1.21 30.61 5.04
N GLU A 689 1.47 31.88 5.39
CA GLU A 689 1.43 32.94 4.37
C GLU A 689 2.70 32.87 3.51
N LEU A 690 2.52 32.61 2.21
CA LEU A 690 3.58 32.60 1.21
C LEU A 690 3.65 33.95 0.51
N ARG A 691 4.86 34.40 0.16
CA ARG A 691 5.11 35.74 -0.39
C ARG A 691 6.12 35.72 -1.53
N PHE A 692 5.69 36.15 -2.72
CA PHE A 692 6.55 36.31 -3.89
C PHE A 692 6.53 37.76 -4.41
N SER A 693 7.45 38.10 -5.31
CA SER A 693 7.58 39.45 -5.89
C SER A 693 7.50 39.42 -7.41
N VAL A 694 6.75 40.36 -8.00
CA VAL A 694 6.59 40.54 -9.44
C VAL A 694 7.12 41.91 -9.85
N ASN A 695 8.20 41.93 -10.62
CA ASN A 695 8.86 43.14 -11.08
C ASN A 695 8.40 43.49 -12.50
N THR A 696 7.69 44.62 -12.63
CA THR A 696 7.16 45.15 -13.91
C THR A 696 7.93 46.37 -14.41
N SER A 697 9.09 46.71 -13.80
CA SER A 697 9.79 47.97 -14.05
C SER A 697 10.25 48.21 -15.48
N GLN A 698 10.66 47.16 -16.19
CA GLN A 698 11.13 47.22 -17.58
C GLN A 698 10.02 46.92 -18.60
N ALA A 699 8.86 46.42 -18.16
CA ALA A 699 7.75 45.99 -19.02
C ALA A 699 6.94 47.14 -19.64
N GLY A 700 7.19 48.40 -19.24
CA GLY A 700 6.50 49.58 -19.75
C GLY A 700 5.40 50.07 -18.83
N HIS A 701 4.26 50.48 -19.41
CA HIS A 701 3.06 50.84 -18.65
C HIS A 701 1.97 49.80 -18.90
N GLY A 702 1.35 49.33 -17.82
CA GLY A 702 0.29 48.35 -17.90
C GLY A 702 -0.24 47.94 -16.54
N ASN A 703 -1.37 47.25 -16.56
CA ASN A 703 -1.98 46.66 -15.36
C ASN A 703 -1.45 45.23 -15.14
N LEU A 704 -1.12 44.91 -13.89
CA LEU A 704 -0.74 43.57 -13.45
C LEU A 704 -1.97 42.84 -12.91
N SER A 705 -2.16 41.59 -13.31
CA SER A 705 -3.16 40.68 -12.76
C SER A 705 -2.49 39.38 -12.35
N VAL A 706 -2.81 38.89 -11.16
CA VAL A 706 -2.29 37.63 -10.62
C VAL A 706 -3.46 36.80 -10.12
N THR A 707 -3.47 35.50 -10.44
CA THR A 707 -4.51 34.56 -10.02
C THR A 707 -3.85 33.27 -9.56
N VAL A 708 -4.08 32.88 -8.31
CA VAL A 708 -3.62 31.61 -7.75
C VAL A 708 -4.77 30.59 -7.84
N LEU A 709 -4.55 29.47 -8.52
CA LEU A 709 -5.54 28.41 -8.73
C LEU A 709 -5.13 27.10 -8.06
N ARG A 710 -6.04 26.46 -7.33
CA ARG A 710 -5.90 25.08 -6.83
C ARG A 710 -7.09 24.26 -7.30
N HIS A 711 -6.85 23.17 -8.02
CA HIS A 711 -7.89 22.34 -8.66
C HIS A 711 -8.96 23.14 -9.44
N GLY A 712 -8.57 24.27 -10.04
CA GLY A 712 -9.48 25.17 -10.78
C GLY A 712 -10.31 26.15 -9.93
N ARG A 713 -10.09 26.22 -8.62
CA ARG A 713 -10.65 27.25 -7.73
C ARG A 713 -9.63 28.37 -7.48
N GLU A 714 -10.10 29.61 -7.47
CA GLU A 714 -9.28 30.77 -7.09
C GLU A 714 -9.03 30.80 -5.57
N ILE A 715 -7.76 31.04 -5.20
CA ILE A 715 -7.29 31.18 -3.82
C ILE A 715 -7.12 32.67 -3.52
N PRO A 716 -7.69 33.18 -2.41
CA PRO A 716 -7.54 34.60 -2.03
C PRO A 716 -6.08 35.01 -1.87
N LEU A 717 -5.74 36.15 -2.47
CA LEU A 717 -4.40 36.73 -2.47
C LEU A 717 -4.45 38.25 -2.26
N ASN A 718 -3.36 38.81 -1.77
CA ASN A 718 -3.12 40.24 -1.59
C ASN A 718 -2.00 40.69 -2.55
N ILE A 719 -2.04 41.95 -3.02
CA ILE A 719 -0.99 42.54 -3.87
C ILE A 719 -0.69 43.96 -3.36
N GLU A 720 0.57 44.21 -3.02
CA GLU A 720 1.05 45.50 -2.50
C GLU A 720 2.18 46.08 -3.36
N GLU A 721 2.02 47.32 -3.85
CA GLU A 721 3.07 48.04 -4.58
C GLU A 721 4.13 48.56 -3.61
N GLN A 722 5.39 48.14 -3.77
CA GLN A 722 6.49 48.58 -2.89
C GLN A 722 7.02 49.97 -3.27
N GLY A 723 6.28 51.00 -2.84
CA GLY A 723 6.66 52.41 -2.92
C GLY A 723 6.79 52.92 -4.36
N ASN A 724 7.79 53.77 -4.63
CA ASN A 724 8.03 54.31 -5.97
C ASN A 724 8.63 53.28 -6.96
N SER A 725 8.69 52.00 -6.59
CA SER A 725 9.20 50.93 -7.48
C SER A 725 8.05 50.19 -8.15
N LYS A 726 8.20 49.87 -9.44
CA LYS A 726 7.30 48.99 -10.19
C LYS A 726 7.53 47.51 -9.80
N ASN A 727 7.46 47.23 -8.50
CA ASN A 727 7.66 45.91 -7.92
C ASN A 727 6.51 45.62 -6.96
N HIS A 728 5.79 44.54 -7.23
CA HIS A 728 4.56 44.16 -6.55
C HIS A 728 4.85 42.97 -5.66
N GLN A 729 4.61 43.08 -4.35
CA GLN A 729 4.65 41.93 -3.46
C GLN A 729 3.27 41.26 -3.45
N VAL A 730 3.24 39.97 -3.76
CA VAL A 730 2.02 39.15 -3.72
C VAL A 730 2.10 38.24 -2.50
N SER A 731 1.02 38.12 -1.74
CA SER A 731 0.90 37.10 -0.69
C SER A 731 -0.41 36.33 -0.75
N PHE A 732 -0.38 35.07 -0.31
CA PHE A 732 -1.56 34.22 -0.19
C PHE A 732 -1.34 33.15 0.89
N ILE A 733 -2.42 32.50 1.35
CA ILE A 733 -2.37 31.40 2.30
C ILE A 733 -2.91 30.14 1.61
N PRO A 734 -2.13 29.05 1.47
CA PRO A 734 -2.61 27.80 0.89
C PRO A 734 -3.70 27.15 1.75
N ASP A 735 -4.80 26.72 1.13
CA ASP A 735 -5.99 26.12 1.78
C ASP A 735 -5.94 24.59 1.88
N GLY A 736 -4.81 23.97 1.52
CA GLY A 736 -4.55 22.53 1.64
C GLY A 736 -3.45 22.04 0.70
N ALA A 737 -3.03 20.78 0.87
CA ALA A 737 -1.90 20.19 0.15
C ALA A 737 -2.09 20.08 -1.38
N GLY A 738 -0.97 19.90 -2.09
CA GLY A 738 -0.92 19.60 -3.51
C GLY A 738 -0.59 20.81 -4.38
N GLN A 739 -0.88 20.69 -5.68
CA GLN A 739 -0.40 21.62 -6.70
C GLN A 739 -1.26 22.88 -6.86
N TYR A 740 -0.60 24.03 -6.85
CA TYR A 740 -1.13 25.36 -7.13
C TYR A 740 -0.56 25.86 -8.48
N LYS A 741 -1.38 26.59 -9.24
CA LYS A 741 -1.02 27.20 -10.52
C LYS A 741 -1.21 28.71 -10.44
N ILE A 742 -0.13 29.45 -10.59
CA ILE A 742 -0.09 30.90 -10.43
C ILE A 742 -0.02 31.53 -11.83
N HIS A 743 -1.16 32.02 -12.30
CA HIS A 743 -1.25 32.80 -13.53
C HIS A 743 -0.85 34.26 -13.24
N VAL A 744 -0.02 34.83 -14.11
CA VAL A 744 0.45 36.21 -14.02
C VAL A 744 0.32 36.84 -15.42
N LEU A 745 -0.50 37.88 -15.51
CA LEU A 745 -0.82 38.57 -16.75
C LEU A 745 -0.48 40.06 -16.63
N PHE A 746 0.08 40.62 -17.70
CA PHE A 746 0.38 42.05 -17.81
C PHE A 746 -0.30 42.60 -19.07
N ASN A 747 -1.16 43.63 -18.90
CA ASN A 747 -2.06 44.12 -19.95
C ASN A 747 -2.85 42.99 -20.66
N ARG A 748 -3.40 42.05 -19.87
CA ARG A 748 -4.16 40.87 -20.34
C ARG A 748 -3.34 39.83 -21.13
N MET A 749 -2.04 40.04 -21.37
CA MET A 749 -1.16 39.00 -21.93
C MET A 749 -0.46 38.23 -20.81
N GLU A 750 -0.39 36.92 -20.93
CA GLU A 750 0.35 36.07 -19.99
C GLU A 750 1.87 36.34 -20.08
N ILE A 751 2.57 36.34 -18.95
CA ILE A 751 4.02 36.60 -18.90
C ILE A 751 4.84 35.33 -19.15
N LYS A 752 6.12 35.50 -19.48
CA LYS A 752 7.05 34.38 -19.65
C LYS A 752 7.16 33.52 -18.38
N GLY A 753 6.84 32.24 -18.51
CA GLY A 753 6.93 31.26 -17.42
C GLY A 753 5.62 31.04 -16.64
N SER A 754 4.57 31.80 -16.95
CA SER A 754 3.24 31.58 -16.40
C SER A 754 2.46 30.52 -17.23
N PRO A 755 1.62 29.67 -16.61
CA PRO A 755 1.41 29.52 -15.16
C PRO A 755 2.63 28.93 -14.45
N PHE A 756 3.03 29.57 -13.35
CA PHE A 756 4.03 29.02 -12.44
C PHE A 756 3.38 27.91 -11.62
N VAL A 757 4.09 26.81 -11.41
CA VAL A 757 3.60 25.66 -10.63
C VAL A 757 4.29 25.68 -9.28
N LEU A 758 3.51 25.53 -8.21
CA LEU A 758 4.00 25.45 -6.83
C LEU A 758 3.28 24.33 -6.10
N ASP A 759 4.04 23.37 -5.59
CA ASP A 759 3.51 22.26 -4.80
C ASP A 759 3.61 22.59 -3.30
N ILE A 760 2.51 22.35 -2.58
CA ILE A 760 2.35 22.69 -1.17
C ILE A 760 2.25 21.41 -0.34
N ALA A 761 3.13 21.28 0.65
CA ALA A 761 3.12 20.18 1.60
C ALA A 761 2.23 20.50 2.81
N ASP A 762 1.74 19.48 3.49
CA ASP A 762 0.93 19.62 4.71
C ASP A 762 1.60 18.85 5.84
N ALA A 763 2.22 19.56 6.79
CA ALA A 763 2.85 18.98 7.96
C ALA A 763 1.88 18.12 8.79
N SER A 764 0.56 18.41 8.78
CA SER A 764 -0.47 17.62 9.46
C SER A 764 -0.89 16.35 8.71
N SER A 765 -0.54 16.22 7.42
CA SER A 765 -0.71 14.99 6.64
C SER A 765 0.44 13.99 6.84
N VAL A 766 1.57 14.44 7.41
CA VAL A 766 2.73 13.59 7.69
C VAL A 766 2.38 12.55 8.75
N SER A 767 2.71 11.29 8.49
CA SER A 767 2.48 10.19 9.43
C SER A 767 3.80 9.51 9.82
N THR A 768 3.97 9.20 11.11
CA THR A 768 5.14 8.52 11.65
C THR A 768 4.77 7.13 12.18
N TYR A 769 5.59 6.12 11.91
CA TYR A 769 5.29 4.74 12.30
C TYR A 769 6.56 3.87 12.37
N GLY A 770 6.52 2.84 13.22
CA GLY A 770 7.64 1.91 13.43
C GLY A 770 7.79 1.57 14.91
N GLU A 771 8.26 0.37 15.21
CA GLU A 771 8.31 -0.14 16.59
C GLU A 771 9.30 0.68 17.45
N ASN A 772 10.41 1.16 16.85
CA ASN A 772 11.40 1.98 17.56
C ASN A 772 10.99 3.45 17.80
N LEU A 773 9.79 3.86 17.37
CA LEU A 773 9.26 5.20 17.64
C LEU A 773 8.89 5.40 19.13
N ARG A 774 8.52 4.33 19.84
CA ARG A 774 8.03 4.38 21.22
C ARG A 774 8.85 3.55 22.23
N SER A 775 9.73 2.67 21.77
CA SER A 775 10.63 1.88 22.62
C SER A 775 11.93 1.50 21.90
N ALA A 776 13.08 1.50 22.58
CA ALA A 776 14.36 1.08 21.99
C ALA A 776 15.32 0.43 23.01
N SER A 777 16.44 -0.10 22.52
CA SER A 777 17.53 -0.66 23.35
C SER A 777 18.76 0.26 23.33
N VAL A 778 19.37 0.52 24.50
CA VAL A 778 20.65 1.26 24.60
C VAL A 778 21.73 0.62 23.73
N GLY A 779 22.49 1.43 23.00
CA GLY A 779 23.62 1.00 22.17
C GLY A 779 23.23 0.39 20.83
N LYS A 780 21.94 0.30 20.49
CA LYS A 780 21.45 -0.17 19.18
C LYS A 780 20.81 0.95 18.39
N THR A 781 20.89 0.87 17.06
CA THR A 781 20.21 1.83 16.19
C THR A 781 18.71 1.59 16.20
N ALA A 782 17.97 2.53 16.78
CA ALA A 782 16.54 2.67 16.65
C ALA A 782 16.22 3.32 15.30
N SER A 783 15.28 2.75 14.55
CA SER A 783 14.76 3.36 13.33
C SER A 783 13.23 3.32 13.21
N PHE A 784 12.67 4.38 12.65
CA PHE A 784 11.23 4.50 12.36
C PHE A 784 11.00 5.30 11.07
N MET A 785 9.83 5.12 10.47
CA MET A 785 9.46 5.75 9.21
C MET A 785 8.69 7.05 9.43
N VAL A 786 8.88 7.97 8.50
CA VAL A 786 8.08 9.18 8.27
C VAL A 786 7.59 9.13 6.83
N HIS A 787 6.28 9.20 6.63
CA HIS A 787 5.66 9.28 5.31
C HIS A 787 5.09 10.69 5.12
N ALA A 788 5.71 11.47 4.23
CA ALA A 788 5.44 12.88 3.95
C ALA A 788 5.33 13.08 2.43
N VAL A 789 4.11 13.33 1.93
CA VAL A 789 3.87 13.47 0.49
C VAL A 789 4.24 14.89 0.04
N GLY A 790 5.10 15.00 -0.99
CA GLY A 790 5.52 16.29 -1.55
C GLY A 790 6.53 17.06 -0.69
N ALA A 791 7.35 16.35 0.09
CA ALA A 791 8.45 16.90 0.89
C ALA A 791 9.79 16.34 0.40
N ASP A 792 10.84 17.16 0.31
CA ASP A 792 12.20 16.66 0.09
C ASP A 792 12.83 16.21 1.41
N ALA A 793 13.83 15.33 1.34
CA ALA A 793 14.66 14.94 2.49
C ALA A 793 15.39 16.10 3.17
N LYS A 794 15.51 17.25 2.49
CA LYS A 794 16.09 18.51 3.00
C LYS A 794 15.13 19.26 3.95
N ASP A 795 13.82 19.03 3.80
CA ASP A 795 12.76 19.78 4.48
C ASP A 795 12.39 19.11 5.82
N ILE A 796 12.71 17.83 5.97
CA ILE A 796 12.49 17.07 7.20
C ILE A 796 13.69 17.28 8.14
N SER A 797 13.42 17.57 9.41
CA SER A 797 14.44 17.53 10.47
C SER A 797 13.97 16.71 11.66
N ALA A 798 14.92 16.08 12.34
CA ALA A 798 14.66 15.18 13.44
C ALA A 798 15.73 15.30 14.53
N TYR A 799 15.28 15.43 15.79
CA TYR A 799 16.17 15.57 16.94
C TYR A 799 15.69 14.72 18.11
N VAL A 800 16.64 14.14 18.82
CA VAL A 800 16.40 13.36 20.04
C VAL A 800 16.96 14.12 21.23
N THR A 801 16.10 14.43 22.21
CA THR A 801 16.52 14.87 23.54
C THR A 801 16.51 13.67 24.49
N ALA A 802 17.66 13.36 25.08
CA ALA A 802 17.83 12.26 26.02
C ALA A 802 17.49 12.67 27.47
N PRO A 803 17.24 11.71 28.39
CA PRO A 803 16.92 11.97 29.82
C PRO A 803 17.86 12.94 30.55
N SER A 804 19.14 12.95 30.19
CA SER A 804 20.17 13.89 30.69
C SER A 804 19.99 15.35 30.24
N GLY A 805 19.06 15.61 29.33
CA GLY A 805 18.86 16.91 28.66
C GLY A 805 19.74 17.12 27.42
N GLY A 806 20.61 16.17 27.06
CA GLY A 806 21.40 16.24 25.83
C GLY A 806 20.52 16.12 24.58
N LYS A 807 20.62 17.09 23.66
CA LYS A 807 19.89 17.09 22.38
C LYS A 807 20.83 16.78 21.21
N PHE A 808 20.48 15.81 20.39
CA PHE A 808 21.28 15.29 19.27
C PHE A 808 20.43 15.22 17.99
N PRO A 809 20.99 15.48 16.80
CA PRO A 809 20.27 15.24 15.54
C PRO A 809 20.15 13.73 15.28
N ALA A 810 19.02 13.29 14.74
CA ALA A 810 18.88 11.97 14.16
C ALA A 810 19.33 11.99 12.69
N LYS A 811 19.77 10.83 12.18
CA LYS A 811 20.09 10.65 10.76
C LYS A 811 18.79 10.43 9.98
N ILE A 812 18.67 11.03 8.81
CA ILE A 812 17.55 10.82 7.88
C ILE A 812 18.07 10.05 6.66
N VAL A 813 17.29 9.08 6.19
CA VAL A 813 17.57 8.25 5.01
C VAL A 813 16.31 8.23 4.14
N THR A 814 16.38 8.78 2.93
CA THR A 814 15.33 8.62 1.92
C THR A 814 15.24 7.17 1.48
N LEU A 815 14.03 6.61 1.41
CA LEU A 815 13.77 5.29 0.83
C LEU A 815 13.11 5.42 -0.55
N ASP A 816 12.14 6.34 -0.66
CA ASP A 816 11.41 6.69 -1.87
C ASP A 816 10.96 8.16 -1.79
N ASP A 817 10.25 8.65 -2.81
CA ASP A 817 9.83 10.06 -2.96
C ASP A 817 8.83 10.55 -1.89
N VAL A 818 8.29 9.67 -1.04
CA VAL A 818 7.37 10.03 0.06
C VAL A 818 7.75 9.42 1.42
N THR A 819 8.70 8.49 1.49
CA THR A 819 9.05 7.72 2.69
C THR A 819 10.51 7.90 3.11
N PHE A 820 10.70 8.29 4.38
CA PHE A 820 11.98 8.61 4.98
C PHE A 820 12.17 7.82 6.27
N GLN A 821 13.30 7.14 6.41
CA GLN A 821 13.70 6.44 7.64
C GLN A 821 14.53 7.37 8.52
N ILE A 822 14.06 7.62 9.74
CA ILE A 822 14.83 8.30 10.80
C ILE A 822 15.59 7.24 11.60
N GLU A 823 16.88 7.44 11.79
CA GLU A 823 17.80 6.55 12.51
C GLU A 823 18.53 7.30 13.63
N TRP A 824 18.61 6.67 14.81
CA TRP A 824 19.34 7.21 15.95
C TRP A 824 19.79 6.09 16.89
N THR A 825 20.78 6.35 17.75
CA THR A 825 21.29 5.36 18.72
C THR A 825 21.27 5.98 20.12
N PRO A 826 20.38 5.53 21.04
CA PRO A 826 20.43 5.95 22.43
C PRO A 826 21.68 5.42 23.13
N ASN A 827 22.29 6.27 23.95
CA ASN A 827 23.49 5.93 24.75
C ASN A 827 23.20 5.83 26.26
N GLU A 828 21.98 6.17 26.70
CA GLU A 828 21.54 6.08 28.09
C GLU A 828 20.11 5.49 28.17
N PRO A 829 19.73 4.82 29.28
CA PRO A 829 18.38 4.30 29.47
C PRO A 829 17.41 5.38 29.98
N GLY A 830 16.14 5.31 29.58
CA GLY A 830 15.08 6.22 30.03
C GLY A 830 14.23 6.82 28.90
N GLU A 831 13.30 7.70 29.26
CA GLU A 831 12.39 8.35 28.32
C GLU A 831 13.10 9.44 27.50
N HIS A 832 13.23 9.20 26.20
CA HIS A 832 13.75 10.16 25.22
C HIS A 832 12.60 10.89 24.54
N SER A 833 12.82 12.16 24.19
CA SER A 833 11.87 13.01 23.47
C SER A 833 12.35 13.19 22.03
N VAL A 834 11.65 12.57 21.07
CA VAL A 834 11.97 12.58 19.64
C VAL A 834 11.12 13.63 18.94
N ASP A 835 11.74 14.75 18.59
CA ASP A 835 11.10 15.90 17.94
C ASP A 835 11.31 15.81 16.42
N VAL A 836 10.23 15.81 15.64
CA VAL A 836 10.25 15.66 14.17
C VAL A 836 9.47 16.81 13.54
N MET A 837 10.06 17.43 12.52
CA MET A 837 9.52 18.62 11.86
C MET A 837 9.63 18.50 10.34
N LEU A 838 8.68 19.12 9.64
CA LEU A 838 8.71 19.38 8.20
C LEU A 838 8.69 20.90 8.00
N ALA A 839 9.71 21.45 7.33
CA ALA A 839 9.92 22.88 7.11
C ALA A 839 9.66 23.74 8.37
N ASP A 840 10.41 23.43 9.44
CA ASP A 840 10.32 24.00 10.80
C ASP A 840 8.96 23.83 11.54
N GLN A 841 7.93 23.23 10.94
CA GLN A 841 6.67 22.89 11.59
C GLN A 841 6.67 21.46 12.12
N ARG A 842 6.27 21.26 13.39
CA ARG A 842 6.11 19.92 13.97
C ARG A 842 5.05 19.08 13.25
N VAL A 843 5.37 17.81 13.03
CA VAL A 843 4.43 16.79 12.55
C VAL A 843 3.46 16.36 13.67
N PRO A 844 2.31 15.72 13.36
CA PRO A 844 1.39 15.18 14.35
C PRO A 844 2.07 14.34 15.43
N ASP A 845 1.57 14.45 16.66
CA ASP A 845 2.04 13.77 17.88
C ASP A 845 3.53 13.99 18.26
N ALA A 846 4.28 14.86 17.55
CA ALA A 846 5.63 15.23 17.93
C ALA A 846 5.66 16.32 19.03
N PRO A 847 6.59 16.26 20.00
CA PRO A 847 7.65 15.26 20.14
C PRO A 847 7.16 13.94 20.76
N PHE A 848 7.63 12.83 20.21
CA PHE A 848 7.27 11.47 20.64
C PHE A 848 8.09 11.06 21.87
N ALA A 849 7.43 10.57 22.91
CA ALA A 849 8.11 9.89 24.02
C ALA A 849 8.52 8.46 23.61
N CYS A 850 9.82 8.17 23.64
CA CYS A 850 10.39 6.85 23.35
C CYS A 850 11.11 6.28 24.58
N ASN A 851 10.65 5.11 25.04
CA ASN A 851 11.15 4.44 26.23
C ASN A 851 12.37 3.57 25.91
N VAL A 852 13.56 4.03 26.31
CA VAL A 852 14.79 3.27 26.09
C VAL A 852 15.09 2.36 27.28
N GLY A 853 15.25 1.07 27.00
CA GLY A 853 15.64 0.05 27.95
C GLY A 853 17.09 -0.44 27.79
N ALA A 854 17.67 -0.98 28.85
CA ALA A 854 19.00 -1.57 28.87
C ALA A 854 18.96 -2.98 29.51
N PRO A 855 18.86 -4.07 28.71
CA PRO A 855 18.71 -5.45 29.22
C PRO A 855 19.84 -5.91 30.17
N ASP A 856 21.07 -5.44 29.96
CA ASP A 856 22.22 -5.75 30.84
C ASP A 856 22.19 -5.05 32.20
N LEU A 857 21.39 -3.99 32.34
CA LEU A 857 21.17 -3.29 33.59
C LEU A 857 20.00 -3.89 34.41
N VAL A 858 19.33 -4.93 33.89
CA VAL A 858 18.40 -5.76 34.68
C VAL A 858 19.22 -6.78 35.47
N HIS A 859 19.17 -6.72 36.79
CA HIS A 859 19.98 -7.59 37.66
C HIS A 859 19.13 -8.63 38.38
N VAL A 860 19.43 -9.91 38.17
CA VAL A 860 18.79 -11.02 38.89
C VAL A 860 19.57 -11.39 40.15
N ARG A 861 18.88 -11.47 41.29
CA ARG A 861 19.41 -11.92 42.59
C ARG A 861 18.65 -13.15 43.06
N ASN A 862 19.29 -13.93 43.93
CA ASN A 862 18.70 -15.11 44.59
C ASN A 862 18.15 -16.22 43.65
N MET A 863 18.55 -16.24 42.37
CA MET A 863 18.28 -17.31 41.41
C MET A 863 18.66 -18.69 41.99
N PRO A 864 17.70 -19.63 42.17
CA PRO A 864 18.00 -20.98 42.61
C PRO A 864 18.93 -21.69 41.62
N ARG A 865 19.98 -22.35 42.11
CA ARG A 865 20.98 -23.03 41.25
C ARG A 865 20.67 -24.50 40.95
N ARG A 866 19.75 -25.09 41.71
CA ARG A 866 19.16 -26.42 41.54
C ARG A 866 17.92 -26.53 42.41
N ILE A 867 17.08 -27.50 42.11
CA ILE A 867 15.98 -27.95 42.98
C ILE A 867 16.41 -29.32 43.54
N VAL A 868 16.07 -29.64 44.79
CA VAL A 868 16.19 -31.02 45.30
C VAL A 868 14.84 -31.73 45.14
N PRO A 869 14.78 -33.06 44.92
CA PRO A 869 13.50 -33.76 44.73
C PRO A 869 12.49 -33.53 45.88
N SER A 870 12.96 -33.39 47.12
CA SER A 870 12.16 -33.03 48.30
C SER A 870 11.71 -31.56 48.37
N LYS A 871 11.96 -30.79 47.31
CA LYS A 871 11.51 -29.41 47.07
C LYS A 871 10.85 -29.23 45.69
N LEU A 872 10.41 -30.33 45.08
CA LEU A 872 9.35 -30.27 44.06
C LEU A 872 8.01 -29.96 44.73
N ASN A 873 7.09 -29.33 44.00
CA ASN A 873 5.79 -28.87 44.47
C ASN A 873 5.85 -27.84 45.64
N THR A 874 7.00 -27.23 45.88
CA THR A 874 7.17 -26.07 46.77
C THR A 874 7.61 -24.86 45.97
N ASP A 875 7.16 -23.67 46.36
CA ASP A 875 7.53 -22.43 45.66
C ASP A 875 9.04 -22.13 45.77
N HIS A 876 9.64 -21.74 44.64
CA HIS A 876 10.97 -21.16 44.55
C HIS A 876 10.86 -19.74 43.97
N SER A 877 11.71 -18.82 44.41
CA SER A 877 11.65 -17.42 44.00
C SER A 877 13.01 -16.82 43.70
N PHE A 878 13.03 -15.78 42.88
CA PHE A 878 14.19 -14.95 42.58
C PHE A 878 13.79 -13.48 42.51
N GLU A 879 14.75 -12.60 42.77
CA GLU A 879 14.58 -11.15 42.77
C GLU A 879 15.11 -10.57 41.46
N ILE A 880 14.47 -9.51 40.99
CA ILE A 880 14.78 -8.82 39.74
C ILE A 880 14.85 -7.32 40.06
N ASP A 881 15.97 -6.69 39.76
CA ASP A 881 16.20 -5.27 39.98
C ASP A 881 16.36 -4.60 38.61
N ALA A 882 15.32 -3.93 38.15
CA ALA A 882 15.29 -3.17 36.89
C ALA A 882 15.28 -1.65 37.14
N SER A 883 15.60 -1.21 38.36
CA SER A 883 15.57 0.19 38.80
C SER A 883 16.42 1.14 37.93
N VAL A 884 17.54 0.64 37.40
CA VAL A 884 18.47 1.37 36.51
C VAL A 884 18.38 0.95 35.05
N ALA A 885 17.49 0.02 34.69
CA ALA A 885 17.39 -0.55 33.35
C ALA A 885 16.57 0.31 32.36
N GLY A 886 16.08 1.48 32.77
CA GLY A 886 15.15 2.28 31.97
C GLY A 886 13.73 1.73 32.02
N SER A 887 12.90 2.10 31.06
CA SER A 887 11.52 1.62 30.91
C SER A 887 11.44 0.59 29.79
N GLY A 888 10.77 -0.54 30.05
CA GLY A 888 10.64 -1.62 29.08
C GLY A 888 9.74 -2.75 29.56
N ASN A 889 9.32 -3.60 28.63
CA ASN A 889 8.56 -4.82 28.93
C ASN A 889 9.50 -5.89 29.49
N LEU A 890 9.10 -6.57 30.58
CA LEU A 890 9.87 -7.66 31.19
C LEU A 890 9.09 -8.98 31.05
N GLU A 891 9.66 -9.92 30.31
CA GLU A 891 9.07 -11.22 29.99
C GLU A 891 9.81 -12.33 30.72
N ILE A 892 9.08 -13.27 31.34
CA ILE A 892 9.67 -14.44 32.02
C ILE A 892 8.96 -15.70 31.54
N MET A 893 9.73 -16.66 31.01
CA MET A 893 9.24 -17.97 30.58
C MET A 893 9.99 -19.06 31.32
N ILE A 894 9.28 -20.08 31.80
CA ILE A 894 9.90 -21.27 32.41
C ILE A 894 9.45 -22.50 31.63
N ASN A 895 10.42 -23.24 31.09
CA ASN A 895 10.20 -24.35 30.15
C ASN A 895 9.30 -23.95 28.95
N GLY A 896 9.55 -22.79 28.35
CA GLY A 896 8.71 -22.25 27.27
C GLY A 896 7.26 -21.95 27.73
N GLY A 897 7.10 -21.42 28.95
CA GLY A 897 5.79 -21.09 29.54
C GLY A 897 5.05 -22.26 30.20
N ARG A 898 5.57 -23.49 30.10
CA ARG A 898 4.91 -24.71 30.65
C ARG A 898 4.89 -24.77 32.18
N VAL A 899 5.72 -24.00 32.87
CA VAL A 899 5.69 -23.85 34.33
C VAL A 899 5.26 -22.43 34.65
N PRO A 900 4.12 -22.22 35.35
CA PRO A 900 3.62 -20.88 35.62
C PRO A 900 4.57 -20.13 36.55
N CYS A 901 4.88 -18.88 36.17
CA CYS A 901 5.64 -17.95 36.99
C CYS A 901 4.74 -16.76 37.34
N ARG A 902 4.66 -16.43 38.63
CA ARG A 902 3.93 -15.27 39.15
C ARG A 902 4.94 -14.21 39.60
N VAL A 903 4.75 -12.97 39.16
CA VAL A 903 5.63 -11.85 39.49
C VAL A 903 4.92 -10.94 40.51
N ARG A 904 5.64 -10.56 41.56
CA ARG A 904 5.16 -9.59 42.57
C ARG A 904 6.09 -8.38 42.59
N GLU A 905 5.55 -7.18 42.37
CA GLU A 905 6.33 -5.95 42.54
C GLU A 905 6.74 -5.74 44.01
N LEU A 906 7.96 -5.24 44.21
CA LEU A 906 8.55 -4.88 45.51
C LEU A 906 8.68 -3.35 45.69
N GLY A 907 8.34 -2.58 44.66
CA GLY A 907 8.51 -1.13 44.55
C GLY A 907 9.75 -0.76 43.74
N SER A 908 9.83 0.49 43.28
CA SER A 908 11.01 1.06 42.59
C SER A 908 11.54 0.25 41.39
N ARG A 909 10.64 -0.38 40.62
CA ARG A 909 10.98 -1.31 39.51
C ARG A 909 11.82 -2.52 39.96
N GLN A 910 11.65 -2.95 41.21
CA GLN A 910 12.12 -4.24 41.71
C GLN A 910 10.96 -5.22 41.80
N TYR A 911 11.21 -6.48 41.48
CA TYR A 911 10.20 -7.53 41.39
C TYR A 911 10.70 -8.83 42.01
N MET A 912 9.78 -9.68 42.44
CA MET A 912 10.05 -11.03 42.90
C MET A 912 9.26 -12.01 42.03
N ALA A 913 9.97 -12.76 41.20
CA ALA A 913 9.40 -13.85 40.41
C ALA A 913 9.34 -15.11 41.28
N ILE A 914 8.23 -15.85 41.22
CA ILE A 914 7.97 -17.06 41.99
C ILE A 914 7.42 -18.14 41.06
N PHE A 915 7.88 -19.38 41.18
CA PHE A 915 7.44 -20.51 40.38
C PHE A 915 7.43 -21.80 41.19
N THR A 916 6.61 -22.77 40.76
CA THR A 916 6.37 -24.01 41.50
C THR A 916 6.72 -25.22 40.62
N PRO A 917 7.96 -25.75 40.68
CA PRO A 917 8.41 -26.85 39.83
C PRO A 917 7.80 -28.17 40.28
N THR A 918 7.03 -28.83 39.42
CA THR A 918 6.30 -30.07 39.74
C THR A 918 6.96 -31.34 39.20
N GLN A 919 7.84 -31.21 38.19
CA GLN A 919 8.46 -32.33 37.47
C GLN A 919 9.95 -32.47 37.80
N SER A 920 10.47 -33.70 37.87
CA SER A 920 11.89 -33.98 38.13
C SER A 920 12.76 -33.87 36.87
N ILE A 921 12.67 -32.71 36.18
CA ILE A 921 13.43 -32.39 34.96
C ILE A 921 14.25 -31.11 35.16
N THR A 922 15.32 -30.93 34.39
CA THR A 922 16.05 -29.65 34.38
C THR A 922 15.13 -28.54 33.86
N HIS A 923 14.82 -27.56 34.72
CA HIS A 923 14.01 -26.42 34.35
C HIS A 923 14.88 -25.35 33.68
N THR A 924 14.43 -24.79 32.56
CA THR A 924 15.08 -23.66 31.89
C THR A 924 14.26 -22.40 32.14
N ILE A 925 14.90 -21.34 32.63
CA ILE A 925 14.29 -20.05 32.92
C ILE A 925 14.87 -19.04 31.93
N GLU A 926 14.01 -18.52 31.07
CA GLU A 926 14.29 -17.44 30.14
C GLU A 926 13.70 -16.15 30.71
N MET A 927 14.50 -15.08 30.71
CA MET A 927 14.00 -13.72 30.98
C MET A 927 14.47 -12.78 29.87
N ARG A 928 13.56 -11.93 29.41
CA ARG A 928 13.81 -10.92 28.37
C ARG A 928 13.34 -9.55 28.82
N PHE A 929 14.00 -8.51 28.31
CA PHE A 929 13.64 -7.12 28.49
C PHE A 929 13.61 -6.43 27.13
N ASN A 930 12.47 -5.84 26.74
CA ASN A 930 12.19 -5.39 25.36
C ASN A 930 12.53 -6.47 24.30
N GLY A 931 12.14 -7.73 24.55
CA GLY A 931 12.39 -8.87 23.65
C GLY A 931 13.83 -9.44 23.67
N GLU A 932 14.79 -8.78 24.33
CA GLU A 932 16.19 -9.22 24.40
C GLU A 932 16.51 -9.98 25.68
N HIS A 933 17.32 -11.04 25.60
CA HIS A 933 17.72 -11.77 26.81
C HIS A 933 18.55 -10.91 27.76
N VAL A 934 18.12 -10.84 29.02
CA VAL A 934 18.85 -10.15 30.08
C VAL A 934 20.12 -10.92 30.47
N SER A 935 21.09 -10.20 31.04
CA SER A 935 22.39 -10.77 31.44
C SER A 935 22.26 -12.03 32.32
N GLY A 936 22.69 -13.18 31.77
CA GLY A 936 22.66 -14.50 32.40
C GLY A 936 21.52 -15.43 31.96
N SER A 937 20.49 -14.93 31.28
CA SER A 937 19.45 -15.76 30.68
C SER A 937 19.98 -16.50 29.43
N PRO A 938 19.57 -17.75 29.15
CA PRO A 938 18.71 -18.62 29.96
C PRO A 938 19.45 -19.38 31.07
N TRP A 939 18.88 -19.40 32.28
CA TRP A 939 19.38 -20.21 33.39
C TRP A 939 18.85 -21.65 33.33
N LYS A 940 19.68 -22.63 33.71
CA LYS A 940 19.28 -24.05 33.81
C LYS A 940 19.35 -24.53 35.27
N LEU A 941 18.24 -25.07 35.75
CA LEU A 941 18.03 -25.52 37.13
C LEU A 941 17.80 -27.04 37.14
N PRO A 942 18.83 -27.87 37.38
CA PRO A 942 18.67 -29.31 37.49
C PRO A 942 17.91 -29.71 38.76
N VAL A 943 17.26 -30.88 38.74
CA VAL A 943 16.60 -31.50 39.90
C VAL A 943 17.45 -32.68 40.38
N GLU A 944 18.24 -32.47 41.44
CA GLU A 944 19.28 -33.40 41.90
C GLU A 944 19.31 -33.50 43.43
N ASP A 945 19.50 -34.71 43.97
CA ASP A 945 19.73 -34.90 45.41
C ASP A 945 21.21 -34.98 45.79
N ARG A 946 21.55 -34.55 47.01
CA ARG A 946 22.93 -34.40 47.49
C ARG A 946 23.50 -35.67 48.17
N GLY A 947 22.70 -36.73 48.34
CA GLY A 947 23.07 -37.92 49.12
C GLY A 947 23.63 -39.12 48.35
N GLY A 948 23.31 -39.29 47.06
CA GLY A 948 23.42 -40.59 46.36
C GLY A 948 24.82 -41.19 46.15
N ARG A 949 25.88 -40.36 46.15
CA ARG A 949 27.24 -40.69 45.67
C ARG A 949 27.99 -41.85 46.36
N ARG A 950 27.40 -42.54 47.34
CA ARG A 950 28.02 -43.68 48.05
C ARG A 950 27.30 -45.02 47.89
N GLN A 951 26.08 -45.06 47.34
CA GLN A 951 25.37 -46.31 47.00
C GLN A 951 25.38 -46.59 45.49
N GLU A 952 25.38 -45.53 44.68
CA GLU A 952 25.40 -45.59 43.22
C GLU A 952 26.58 -46.42 42.67
N MET A 953 27.75 -46.29 43.30
CA MET A 953 29.01 -46.96 42.95
C MET A 953 28.98 -48.50 43.09
N GLU A 954 28.04 -49.07 43.88
CA GLU A 954 27.85 -50.52 43.97
C GLU A 954 26.83 -51.05 42.95
N ARG A 955 25.84 -50.22 42.56
CA ARG A 955 24.83 -50.59 41.54
C ARG A 955 25.42 -50.69 40.12
N THR A 956 26.39 -49.84 39.77
CA THR A 956 26.94 -49.74 38.39
C THR A 956 27.78 -50.94 37.92
N MET A 957 27.99 -51.97 38.75
CA MET A 957 28.84 -53.12 38.43
C MET A 957 28.10 -54.34 37.81
N SER A 958 26.78 -54.24 37.58
CA SER A 958 25.95 -55.39 37.19
C SER A 958 25.28 -55.32 35.80
N TYR A 959 25.28 -54.14 35.16
CA TYR A 959 24.54 -53.94 33.91
C TYR A 959 25.36 -54.28 32.65
N TYR A 960 25.27 -55.53 32.19
CA TYR A 960 25.48 -55.82 30.78
C TYR A 960 24.36 -55.14 29.98
N SER A 961 24.71 -54.37 28.95
CA SER A 961 23.74 -53.73 28.07
C SER A 961 24.24 -53.67 26.63
N GLU A 962 23.34 -53.99 25.70
CA GLU A 962 23.61 -54.11 24.27
C GLU A 962 22.79 -53.08 23.50
N LEU A 963 23.47 -52.32 22.63
CA LEU A 963 22.87 -51.46 21.62
C LEU A 963 22.78 -52.23 20.30
N SER A 964 21.63 -52.24 19.64
CA SER A 964 21.46 -52.89 18.33
C SER A 964 20.50 -52.12 17.42
N GLY A 965 20.61 -52.32 16.10
CA GLY A 965 19.69 -51.74 15.11
C GLY A 965 20.32 -50.68 14.19
N PRO A 966 19.64 -50.34 13.07
CA PRO A 966 20.23 -49.58 11.96
C PRO A 966 20.57 -48.13 12.33
N GLY A 967 19.78 -47.51 13.23
CA GLY A 967 19.97 -46.14 13.71
C GLY A 967 21.22 -45.93 14.57
N LEU A 968 22.06 -46.96 14.79
CA LEU A 968 23.40 -46.79 15.36
C LEU A 968 24.45 -46.38 14.33
N VAL A 969 24.18 -46.57 13.04
CA VAL A 969 25.17 -46.43 11.95
C VAL A 969 24.65 -45.61 10.77
N ARG A 970 23.35 -45.64 10.46
CA ARG A 970 22.77 -44.89 9.34
C ARG A 970 21.36 -44.38 9.66
N ALA A 971 21.09 -43.15 9.25
CA ALA A 971 19.77 -42.53 9.40
C ALA A 971 19.32 -41.88 8.06
N PRO A 972 18.13 -42.20 7.55
CA PRO A 972 17.55 -41.46 6.44
C PRO A 972 17.18 -40.03 6.89
N VAL A 973 17.38 -39.05 6.02
CA VAL A 973 16.97 -37.65 6.27
C VAL A 973 15.45 -37.52 6.20
N ASN A 974 14.88 -36.67 7.07
CA ASN A 974 13.44 -36.37 7.20
C ASN A 974 12.58 -37.65 7.38
N ARG A 975 13.12 -38.62 8.12
CA ARG A 975 12.48 -39.89 8.49
C ARG A 975 13.02 -40.40 9.83
N VAL A 976 12.16 -41.08 10.59
CA VAL A 976 12.53 -41.66 11.89
C VAL A 976 13.53 -42.82 11.71
N ALA A 977 14.72 -42.67 12.28
CA ALA A 977 15.68 -43.73 12.54
C ALA A 977 15.50 -44.28 13.96
N HIS A 978 15.88 -45.54 14.19
CA HIS A 978 15.76 -46.15 15.51
C HIS A 978 16.85 -47.18 15.83
N PHE A 979 17.10 -47.38 17.12
CA PHE A 979 17.92 -48.45 17.66
C PHE A 979 17.34 -48.96 18.98
N ASP A 980 17.56 -50.24 19.27
CA ASP A 980 17.15 -50.88 20.52
C ASP A 980 18.29 -50.90 21.55
N ILE A 981 17.90 -50.75 22.81
CA ILE A 981 18.74 -50.74 24.00
C ILE A 981 18.20 -51.86 24.89
N THR A 982 19.03 -52.86 25.18
CA THR A 982 18.65 -53.98 26.05
C THR A 982 19.62 -54.13 27.20
N GLY A 983 19.13 -54.49 28.39
CA GLY A 983 19.95 -54.69 29.59
C GLY A 983 19.12 -55.21 30.77
N GLU A 984 19.66 -56.16 31.52
CA GLU A 984 18.93 -56.80 32.62
C GLU A 984 18.75 -55.82 33.79
N GLY A 985 17.51 -55.64 34.25
CA GLY A 985 17.18 -54.71 35.34
C GLY A 985 17.23 -53.21 34.99
N LEU A 986 17.46 -52.85 33.73
CA LEU A 986 17.59 -51.47 33.26
C LEU A 986 16.26 -50.70 33.37
N GLU A 987 16.24 -49.55 34.09
CA GLU A 987 15.08 -48.67 34.24
C GLU A 987 15.14 -47.47 33.26
N LEU A 988 13.99 -46.89 32.90
CA LEU A 988 13.92 -45.79 31.92
C LEU A 988 14.74 -44.55 32.33
N SER A 989 14.87 -44.31 33.65
CA SER A 989 15.66 -43.24 34.24
C SER A 989 17.17 -43.41 34.06
N ASP A 990 17.65 -44.63 33.81
CA ASP A 990 19.07 -44.92 33.65
C ASP A 990 19.57 -44.51 32.25
N ILE A 991 18.67 -44.40 31.26
CA ILE A 991 19.01 -44.26 29.84
C ILE A 991 18.96 -42.80 29.42
N GLN A 992 20.03 -42.30 28.81
CA GLN A 992 20.08 -41.00 28.15
C GLN A 992 20.73 -41.15 26.77
N ALA A 993 20.25 -40.39 25.79
CA ALA A 993 20.83 -40.40 24.44
C ALA A 993 20.76 -39.00 23.82
N LYS A 994 21.76 -38.67 22.99
CA LYS A 994 21.90 -37.40 22.27
C LYS A 994 22.53 -37.63 20.90
N ILE A 995 21.99 -37.01 19.86
CA ILE A 995 22.61 -37.00 18.52
C ILE A 995 22.84 -35.56 18.06
N VAL A 996 24.00 -35.33 17.42
CA VAL A 996 24.47 -34.01 17.00
C VAL A 996 24.86 -34.04 15.53
N GLY A 997 24.39 -33.07 14.74
CA GLY A 997 24.69 -32.91 13.32
C GLY A 997 26.08 -32.33 13.02
N PRO A 998 26.50 -32.33 11.73
CA PRO A 998 27.79 -31.81 11.29
C PRO A 998 27.95 -30.28 11.48
N ASP A 999 26.85 -29.56 11.70
CA ASP A 999 26.79 -28.13 12.06
C ASP A 999 26.77 -27.87 13.58
N ASN A 1000 26.77 -28.93 14.40
CA ASN A 1000 26.51 -28.94 15.85
C ASN A 1000 25.04 -28.74 16.28
N LYS A 1001 24.05 -28.83 15.38
CA LYS A 1001 22.63 -28.88 15.75
C LYS A 1001 22.34 -30.18 16.52
N GLU A 1002 21.67 -30.06 17.67
CA GLU A 1002 21.19 -31.21 18.45
C GLU A 1002 19.81 -31.63 17.95
N PHE A 1003 19.59 -32.92 17.69
CA PHE A 1003 18.27 -33.46 17.32
C PHE A 1003 17.65 -34.25 18.48
N PRO A 1004 16.32 -34.19 18.66
CA PRO A 1004 15.65 -34.86 19.77
C PRO A 1004 15.67 -36.38 19.61
N ILE A 1005 15.87 -37.09 20.72
CA ILE A 1005 15.73 -38.56 20.79
C ILE A 1005 14.61 -38.91 21.78
N ARG A 1006 13.71 -39.80 21.36
CA ARG A 1006 12.61 -40.34 22.16
C ARG A 1006 12.92 -41.78 22.56
N ILE A 1007 13.01 -42.05 23.86
CA ILE A 1007 13.19 -43.41 24.38
C ILE A 1007 11.81 -43.99 24.72
N ILE A 1008 11.50 -45.18 24.19
CA ILE A 1008 10.21 -45.86 24.32
C ILE A 1008 10.44 -47.23 24.99
N PRO A 1009 9.84 -47.50 26.16
CA PRO A 1009 9.88 -48.84 26.76
C PRO A 1009 9.09 -49.85 25.90
N ARG A 1010 9.68 -51.03 25.68
CA ARG A 1010 9.05 -52.15 24.94
C ARG A 1010 8.74 -53.33 25.88
N SER A 1011 9.66 -53.66 26.79
CA SER A 1011 9.45 -54.65 27.86
C SER A 1011 10.40 -54.36 29.03
N SER A 1012 10.30 -55.14 30.12
CA SER A 1012 11.33 -55.12 31.17
C SER A 1012 12.71 -55.30 30.54
N GLY A 1013 13.64 -54.38 30.84
CA GLY A 1013 15.01 -54.38 30.30
C GLY A 1013 15.14 -54.16 28.79
N LYS A 1014 14.11 -53.69 28.07
CA LYS A 1014 14.20 -53.39 26.62
C LYS A 1014 13.48 -52.10 26.23
N TYR A 1015 14.19 -51.25 25.51
CA TYR A 1015 13.76 -49.92 25.08
C TYR A 1015 14.16 -49.68 23.63
N THR A 1016 13.38 -48.91 22.87
CA THR A 1016 13.80 -48.38 21.56
C THR A 1016 14.03 -46.89 21.67
N ALA A 1017 15.15 -46.40 21.16
CA ALA A 1017 15.40 -44.99 20.94
C ALA A 1017 15.05 -44.64 19.48
N GLU A 1018 14.15 -43.67 19.30
CA GLU A 1018 13.69 -43.15 18.00
C GLU A 1018 14.14 -41.69 17.85
N TYR A 1019 14.68 -41.31 16.69
CA TYR A 1019 15.14 -39.95 16.40
C TYR A 1019 15.01 -39.63 14.91
N GLU A 1020 15.08 -38.35 14.55
CA GLU A 1020 15.00 -37.88 13.15
C GLU A 1020 16.08 -36.81 12.90
N ILE A 1021 16.63 -36.79 11.68
CA ILE A 1021 17.67 -35.83 11.28
C ILE A 1021 17.31 -35.15 9.96
N GLU A 1022 17.69 -33.88 9.84
CA GLU A 1022 17.37 -33.03 8.68
C GLU A 1022 18.52 -32.94 7.67
N GLN A 1023 19.68 -33.53 7.97
CA GLN A 1023 20.94 -33.23 7.28
C GLN A 1023 21.65 -34.48 6.73
N VAL A 1024 22.26 -34.33 5.55
CA VAL A 1024 23.14 -35.34 4.96
C VAL A 1024 24.55 -35.12 5.46
N GLY A 1025 25.13 -36.10 6.16
CA GLY A 1025 26.47 -35.97 6.74
C GLY A 1025 26.69 -36.87 7.96
N GLU A 1026 27.88 -36.78 8.55
CA GLU A 1026 28.25 -37.51 9.75
C GLU A 1026 27.64 -36.88 11.00
N HIS A 1027 26.84 -37.66 11.73
CA HIS A 1027 26.19 -37.28 12.98
C HIS A 1027 26.79 -38.08 14.15
N HIS A 1028 26.91 -37.44 15.31
CA HIS A 1028 27.54 -38.02 16.49
C HIS A 1028 26.48 -38.43 17.52
N LEU A 1029 26.17 -39.73 17.59
CA LEU A 1029 25.23 -40.31 18.55
C LEU A 1029 25.99 -40.73 19.83
N THR A 1030 25.63 -40.17 20.98
CA THR A 1030 26.12 -40.61 22.29
C THR A 1030 24.98 -41.20 23.11
N VAL A 1031 25.23 -42.38 23.70
CA VAL A 1031 24.33 -43.02 24.66
C VAL A 1031 25.02 -43.11 26.02
N TRP A 1032 24.24 -42.90 27.09
CA TRP A 1032 24.64 -43.15 28.48
C TRP A 1032 23.64 -44.09 29.14
N ILE A 1033 24.16 -44.97 30.01
CA ILE A 1033 23.42 -45.91 30.85
C ILE A 1033 23.92 -45.75 32.29
N ALA A 1034 23.01 -45.52 33.24
CA ALA A 1034 23.30 -45.18 34.64
C ALA A 1034 24.35 -44.05 34.77
N GLY A 1035 24.24 -43.03 33.92
CA GLY A 1035 25.17 -41.89 33.85
C GLY A 1035 26.56 -42.17 33.26
N ARG A 1036 26.92 -43.44 32.97
CA ARG A 1036 28.14 -43.79 32.25
C ARG A 1036 27.90 -43.80 30.74
N LYS A 1037 28.83 -43.25 29.98
CA LYS A 1037 28.82 -43.32 28.51
C LYS A 1037 28.96 -44.78 28.08
N VAL A 1038 28.15 -45.26 27.14
CA VAL A 1038 28.26 -46.63 26.61
C VAL A 1038 29.51 -46.75 25.74
N ASP A 1039 30.22 -47.87 25.83
CA ASP A 1039 31.43 -48.13 25.04
C ASP A 1039 31.16 -47.98 23.54
N GLY A 1040 32.14 -47.42 22.81
CA GLY A 1040 31.98 -47.04 21.41
C GLY A 1040 31.28 -45.69 21.17
N SER A 1041 30.63 -45.08 22.16
CA SER A 1041 30.08 -43.71 21.99
C SER A 1041 31.20 -42.65 21.97
N PRO A 1042 31.17 -41.63 21.08
CA PRO A 1042 30.07 -41.33 20.17
C PRO A 1042 30.13 -42.22 18.92
N LEU A 1043 29.00 -42.85 18.58
CA LEU A 1043 28.86 -43.59 17.34
C LEU A 1043 28.71 -42.61 16.18
N SER A 1044 29.38 -42.90 15.07
CA SER A 1044 29.23 -42.20 13.81
C SER A 1044 28.00 -42.72 13.07
N VAL A 1045 26.99 -41.85 12.92
CA VAL A 1045 25.76 -42.11 12.18
C VAL A 1045 25.84 -41.38 10.83
N ALA A 1046 25.84 -42.13 9.74
CA ALA A 1046 25.79 -41.56 8.40
C ALA A 1046 24.35 -41.15 8.04
N GLY A 1047 24.07 -39.84 8.03
CA GLY A 1047 22.83 -39.26 7.54
C GLY A 1047 22.79 -39.26 6.01
N TYR A 1048 21.72 -39.80 5.40
CA TYR A 1048 21.62 -39.97 3.95
C TYR A 1048 20.26 -39.58 3.36
N ALA A 1049 20.33 -38.96 2.17
CA ALA A 1049 19.20 -38.54 1.36
C ALA A 1049 18.79 -39.66 0.39
N THR A 1050 17.64 -40.31 0.62
CA THR A 1050 17.12 -41.40 -0.22
C THR A 1050 16.80 -40.94 -1.65
N GLU A 1051 16.17 -39.78 -1.76
CA GLU A 1051 15.73 -39.10 -2.97
C GLU A 1051 16.87 -38.60 -3.87
N LYS A 1052 18.11 -38.57 -3.34
CA LYS A 1052 19.33 -38.24 -4.09
C LYS A 1052 20.05 -39.49 -4.62
N VAL A 1053 19.55 -40.69 -4.34
CA VAL A 1053 20.07 -41.97 -4.87
C VAL A 1053 19.31 -42.35 -6.14
N ARG A 1054 19.89 -42.04 -7.31
CA ARG A 1054 19.39 -42.54 -8.60
C ARG A 1054 19.97 -43.93 -8.89
N LEU A 1055 19.10 -44.87 -9.26
CA LEU A 1055 19.47 -46.18 -9.81
C LEU A 1055 19.23 -46.15 -11.33
N GLU A 1056 20.29 -46.37 -12.11
CA GLU A 1056 20.20 -46.51 -13.57
C GLU A 1056 20.06 -47.99 -13.95
N PRO A 1057 19.28 -48.33 -15.00
CA PRO A 1057 19.08 -49.71 -15.41
C PRO A 1057 20.37 -50.30 -16.01
N LEU A 1058 20.77 -51.48 -15.54
CA LEU A 1058 21.94 -52.21 -16.04
C LEU A 1058 21.71 -52.67 -17.48
N GLY A 1059 22.67 -52.38 -18.37
CA GLY A 1059 22.76 -53.00 -19.69
C GLY A 1059 22.91 -54.52 -19.56
N GLY A 1060 22.25 -55.27 -20.45
CA GLY A 1060 22.08 -56.73 -20.31
C GLY A 1060 23.37 -57.52 -20.18
N GLY A 1061 23.53 -58.23 -19.07
CA GLY A 1061 24.65 -59.13 -18.81
C GLY A 1061 24.42 -60.55 -19.35
N SER A 1062 25.48 -61.17 -19.85
CA SER A 1062 25.47 -62.57 -20.30
C SER A 1062 25.33 -63.55 -19.12
N PRO A 1063 24.63 -64.69 -19.28
CA PRO A 1063 24.61 -65.74 -18.26
C PRO A 1063 26.03 -66.20 -17.86
N ASN A 1064 26.21 -66.49 -16.56
CA ASN A 1064 27.43 -67.01 -15.95
C ASN A 1064 28.67 -66.08 -15.96
N GLN A 1065 28.49 -64.75 -16.01
CA GLN A 1065 29.56 -63.79 -15.64
C GLN A 1065 29.12 -62.84 -14.51
N PRO A 1066 30.01 -62.53 -13.54
CA PRO A 1066 29.71 -61.57 -12.47
C PRO A 1066 29.81 -60.12 -12.98
N VAL A 1067 28.81 -59.30 -12.66
CA VAL A 1067 28.80 -57.86 -12.96
C VAL A 1067 29.40 -57.10 -11.77
N GLN A 1068 30.34 -56.17 -12.02
CA GLN A 1068 30.89 -55.28 -11.00
C GLN A 1068 30.23 -53.90 -10.99
N PHE A 1069 30.00 -53.38 -9.80
CA PHE A 1069 29.36 -52.08 -9.56
C PHE A 1069 30.41 -50.96 -9.44
N TYR A 1070 30.13 -49.78 -10.03
CA TYR A 1070 31.01 -48.61 -9.93
C TYR A 1070 30.24 -47.36 -9.48
N GLY A 1071 30.36 -47.00 -8.19
CA GLY A 1071 29.83 -45.74 -7.65
C GLY A 1071 30.81 -44.58 -7.81
N LYS A 1072 30.41 -43.50 -8.50
CA LYS A 1072 31.23 -42.28 -8.66
C LYS A 1072 31.27 -41.42 -7.39
N ARG A 1073 32.14 -41.73 -6.43
CA ARG A 1073 32.53 -40.80 -5.36
C ARG A 1073 33.52 -39.74 -5.88
N LYS A 1074 33.25 -38.45 -5.64
CA LYS A 1074 34.28 -37.39 -5.68
C LYS A 1074 35.07 -37.38 -4.36
N LYS A 1075 36.35 -37.01 -4.43
CA LYS A 1075 37.33 -36.83 -3.34
C LYS A 1075 36.76 -35.96 -2.19
N ARG A 1076 37.19 -36.05 -0.92
CA ARG A 1076 38.31 -36.77 -0.22
C ARG A 1076 37.76 -37.18 1.18
N ILE A 1077 38.42 -37.90 2.10
CA ILE A 1077 39.80 -37.88 2.62
C ILE A 1077 40.34 -39.32 2.78
N GLU A 1078 41.66 -39.44 2.90
CA GLU A 1078 42.41 -40.67 3.16
C GLU A 1078 42.72 -40.77 4.66
N ASP A 1079 42.23 -41.80 5.39
CA ASP A 1079 42.96 -42.40 6.54
C ASP A 1079 42.37 -43.75 7.06
N VAL A 1080 43.14 -44.81 6.82
CA VAL A 1080 43.44 -46.00 7.67
C VAL A 1080 42.32 -46.75 8.44
N TYR A 1081 41.81 -47.81 7.79
CA TYR A 1081 41.63 -49.22 8.25
C TYR A 1081 40.71 -49.67 9.43
N ALA A 1082 40.13 -50.87 9.19
CA ALA A 1082 39.38 -51.78 10.07
C ALA A 1082 37.93 -51.36 10.46
N CYS A 1083 36.95 -52.26 10.56
CA CYS A 1083 36.98 -53.74 10.48
C CYS A 1083 36.07 -54.31 9.35
N GLU A 1084 36.05 -55.63 9.20
CA GLU A 1084 35.36 -56.40 8.15
C GLU A 1084 33.95 -56.91 8.54
N ARG A 1085 33.09 -57.17 7.53
CA ARG A 1085 31.91 -58.09 7.47
C ARG A 1085 30.83 -57.90 8.57
N GLU A 1086 29.56 -57.68 8.25
CA GLU A 1086 28.73 -58.42 7.28
C GLU A 1086 27.97 -57.55 6.26
#